data_AF-A0AAD6E4H9-F1
#
_entry.id   AF-A0AAD6E4H9-F1
#
_cell.length_a   1.000
_cell.length_b   1.000
_cell.length_c   1.000
_cell.angle_alpha   90.00
_cell.angle_beta   90.00
_cell.angle_gamma   90.00
#
_symmetry.space_group_name_H-M   'P 1'
#
loop_
_entity.id
_entity.type
_entity.pdbx_description
1 polymer ?
#
loop_
_entity_poly.entity_id
_entity_poly.type
_entity_poly.pdbx_seq_one_letter_code
_entity_poly.pdbx_strand_id
1 'polypeptide(L)'
;MLSELDLLPKDDSGSQYRPLSRDGFEIAIICALPRETNAVLCGMDEIWHDYRHYYGKAAGDNNSYDFGRIGSHCVVIVTLSNMGSVKSSSASQSLKMSFNSIRLALLVGICGAAPFKKDGSEILLGDVIISEAIVELDYGRQYFDNFERKDSLLDVHGRPNEEIIGLLQRWKAPTILETLQRGSVMHLRYLLQRLDSEYPGICQDMLFQSDYVHRHRGNCVNCDETTGAACQSAISASCNDIFCDESQLVFRNRLAQIAEASSAIPGPAIHIGSIGTSNAVLKSALHRDYYSNTEGIIAFEMEGVGVWDKFNCLVIKGVCDYADSHKNKVWQGYAAASAVAATKEILRQYVMPQKLPQPMMPDRQALLAGDSRFISHYQLFSLYAQGSLRNLHGFQDFGSKNLPLKGIETPLNDSEREKRDIRAHQQILASLKFPQMQDRGQQIAIAHEKTYDWVLSPQEIACRWDDLSTWLSSDTETRKIFWISGKPGSGKSTLMRFLEQNLTAKQHMLPWAQTSSVIPASYFSWNAGNKLQKSLTGLLRSILWQILKQKPSLTSEVIDDTRWTAAQASSGALPDWDDSELISCVQRSISSLRDDSFRVLLLVDGLDEFECSDEIHEEHMKLFRKLASTGNVKIILSGRPWNVFQDDLCEFPKIRLEDLTRDDISTYVRSSFLDSPRFRYLSSSDQNTANSLIFAITDKAAGVFLWVRLVVRDLLRAIRDGDSIRTLNQKLEEMPAELNDYFERLFFSIDPRHRRESSIILQVALHEEHDFFSKHPLRLLDLSFTDETAPDSALSSRGRISLSDREELRFHLDSTARRLNSRCMGLLECTYNPDDFFELFTEEYADDLEELSRYQGLKFEPSMYLRDL
;
A
#
# COMPACT_ATOMS: atom_id res chain seq x y z
N MET A 1 17.46 -52.44 7.08
CA MET A 1 16.40 -51.43 7.28
C MET A 1 16.75 -50.18 6.46
N LEU A 2 16.62 -50.27 5.13
CA LEU A 2 16.90 -49.21 4.16
C LEU A 2 15.68 -49.02 3.24
N SER A 3 14.47 -49.21 3.75
CA SER A 3 13.24 -49.25 2.96
C SER A 3 12.12 -48.32 3.44
N GLU A 4 12.42 -47.38 4.35
CA GLU A 4 11.45 -46.35 4.80
C GLU A 4 11.88 -44.91 4.46
N LEU A 5 12.96 -44.74 3.69
CA LEU A 5 13.49 -43.44 3.26
C LEU A 5 12.80 -42.84 2.01
N ASP A 6 11.84 -43.54 1.41
CA ASP A 6 11.14 -43.12 0.18
C ASP A 6 9.70 -42.60 0.40
N LEU A 7 9.30 -42.30 1.64
CA LEU A 7 7.94 -41.80 1.96
C LEU A 7 7.88 -40.33 2.41
N LEU A 8 8.89 -39.53 2.09
CA LEU A 8 8.64 -38.08 1.96
C LEU A 8 7.99 -37.87 0.59
N PRO A 9 6.78 -37.28 0.50
CA PRO A 9 6.25 -36.89 -0.79
C PRO A 9 7.26 -35.90 -1.38
N LYS A 10 8.00 -36.36 -2.39
CA LYS A 10 8.58 -35.45 -3.37
C LYS A 10 7.38 -34.83 -4.06
N ASP A 11 7.14 -33.58 -3.73
CA ASP A 11 6.20 -32.76 -4.46
C ASP A 11 6.81 -32.55 -5.86
N ASP A 12 6.63 -33.54 -6.74
CA ASP A 12 7.15 -33.60 -8.11
C ASP A 12 6.34 -32.66 -9.05
N SER A 13 5.78 -31.58 -8.51
CA SER A 13 5.08 -30.52 -9.24
C SER A 13 5.93 -29.24 -9.43
N GLY A 14 7.18 -29.23 -8.96
CA GLY A 14 8.01 -28.02 -8.84
C GLY A 14 8.66 -27.50 -10.13
N SER A 15 7.90 -26.89 -11.03
CA SER A 15 8.47 -25.98 -12.03
C SER A 15 8.80 -24.61 -11.42
N GLN A 16 10.02 -24.41 -10.91
CA GLN A 16 10.73 -23.12 -10.71
C GLN A 16 9.88 -21.83 -10.68
N TYR A 17 9.58 -21.31 -9.47
CA TYR A 17 8.89 -20.03 -9.29
C TYR A 17 9.76 -19.05 -8.48
N ARG A 18 10.30 -18.02 -9.13
CA ARG A 18 10.99 -16.88 -8.49
C ARG A 18 10.16 -15.59 -8.70
N PRO A 19 10.04 -14.69 -7.70
CA PRO A 19 9.33 -13.41 -7.86
C PRO A 19 9.92 -12.51 -8.95
N LEU A 20 9.08 -11.76 -9.67
CA LEU A 20 9.55 -10.77 -10.65
C LEU A 20 10.02 -9.46 -10.02
N SER A 21 9.51 -9.13 -8.83
CA SER A 21 9.84 -7.90 -8.12
C SER A 21 9.88 -8.13 -6.60
N ARG A 22 10.31 -7.09 -5.87
CA ARG A 22 10.31 -7.07 -4.39
C ARG A 22 8.92 -7.32 -3.79
N ASP A 23 7.86 -6.99 -4.52
CA ASP A 23 6.49 -7.16 -4.05
C ASP A 23 5.99 -8.61 -4.08
N GLY A 24 6.75 -9.53 -4.67
CA GLY A 24 6.45 -10.96 -4.62
C GLY A 24 7.04 -11.67 -3.39
N PHE A 25 7.74 -10.97 -2.50
CA PHE A 25 8.15 -11.49 -1.20
C PHE A 25 7.09 -11.13 -0.16
N GLU A 26 6.48 -12.15 0.44
CA GLU A 26 5.46 -11.97 1.49
C GLU A 26 5.95 -12.43 2.87
N ILE A 27 7.11 -13.10 2.93
CA ILE A 27 7.75 -13.57 4.16
C ILE A 27 9.12 -12.90 4.29
N ALA A 28 9.40 -12.34 5.47
CA ALA A 28 10.74 -11.89 5.84
C ALA A 28 11.29 -12.74 6.98
N ILE A 29 12.59 -13.04 6.95
CA ILE A 29 13.32 -13.65 8.07
C ILE A 29 14.39 -12.65 8.52
N ILE A 30 14.40 -12.31 9.81
CA ILE A 30 15.35 -11.35 10.38
C ILE A 30 16.25 -12.10 11.35
N CYS A 31 17.57 -11.95 11.18
CA CYS A 31 18.59 -12.58 12.03
C CYS A 31 19.53 -11.52 12.62
N ALA A 32 19.87 -11.65 13.89
CA ALA A 32 20.71 -10.69 14.59
C ALA A 32 22.22 -10.97 14.39
N LEU A 33 22.58 -12.26 14.29
CA LEU A 33 23.96 -12.72 14.21
C LEU A 33 24.28 -13.40 12.86
N PRO A 34 25.53 -13.31 12.39
CA PRO A 34 25.97 -14.02 11.18
C PRO A 34 25.77 -15.53 11.25
N ARG A 35 25.92 -16.13 12.43
CA ARG A 35 25.70 -17.58 12.64
C ARG A 35 24.24 -17.96 12.45
N GLU A 36 23.31 -17.14 12.93
CA GLU A 36 21.86 -17.34 12.76
C GLU A 36 21.51 -17.23 11.27
N THR A 37 22.05 -16.20 10.60
CA THR A 37 21.88 -16.00 9.15
C THR A 37 22.40 -17.22 8.38
N ASN A 38 23.59 -17.70 8.71
CA ASN A 38 24.17 -18.88 8.07
C ASN A 38 23.29 -20.13 8.27
N ALA A 39 22.75 -20.32 9.47
CA ALA A 39 21.82 -21.42 9.75
C ALA A 39 20.56 -21.30 8.86
N VAL A 40 19.98 -20.10 8.74
CA VAL A 40 18.80 -19.85 7.88
C VAL A 40 19.12 -20.18 6.43
N LEU A 41 20.22 -19.64 5.89
CA LEU A 41 20.65 -19.90 4.51
C LEU A 41 20.86 -21.40 4.25
N CYS A 42 21.53 -22.12 5.16
CA CYS A 42 21.71 -23.56 5.05
C CYS A 42 20.38 -24.34 5.09
N GLY A 43 19.34 -23.79 5.70
CA GLY A 43 18.01 -24.38 5.83
C GLY A 43 17.07 -24.12 4.66
N MET A 44 17.43 -23.20 3.75
CA MET A 44 16.64 -22.91 2.57
C MET A 44 16.59 -24.08 1.59
N ASP A 45 15.48 -24.19 0.86
CA ASP A 45 15.37 -25.13 -0.26
C ASP A 45 16.11 -24.59 -1.49
N GLU A 46 16.08 -23.26 -1.69
CA GLU A 46 16.84 -22.56 -2.73
C GLU A 46 17.38 -21.22 -2.21
N ILE A 47 18.60 -20.88 -2.62
CA ILE A 47 19.21 -19.56 -2.38
C ILE A 47 19.50 -18.92 -3.74
N TRP A 48 19.19 -17.64 -3.89
CA TRP A 48 19.34 -16.91 -5.15
C TRP A 48 20.46 -15.86 -5.03
N HIS A 49 21.70 -16.29 -5.29
CA HIS A 49 22.92 -15.50 -5.05
C HIS A 49 23.18 -14.37 -6.06
N ASP A 50 22.55 -14.42 -7.23
CA ASP A 50 22.83 -13.58 -8.41
C ASP A 50 22.15 -12.20 -8.41
N TYR A 51 21.35 -11.87 -7.39
CA TYR A 51 20.30 -10.85 -7.53
C TYR A 51 20.38 -9.60 -6.65
N ARG A 52 21.52 -9.31 -6.03
CA ARG A 52 21.73 -7.98 -5.38
C ARG A 52 21.48 -6.80 -6.35
N HIS A 53 21.58 -7.05 -7.67
CA HIS A 53 21.31 -6.08 -8.73
C HIS A 53 19.88 -6.10 -9.28
N TYR A 54 19.09 -7.13 -9.01
CA TYR A 54 17.78 -7.33 -9.67
C TYR A 54 16.62 -6.83 -8.83
N TYR A 55 16.57 -7.20 -7.55
CA TYR A 55 15.55 -6.70 -6.65
C TYR A 55 15.90 -5.32 -6.08
N GLY A 56 17.20 -5.06 -5.86
CA GLY A 56 17.66 -3.82 -5.26
C GLY A 56 17.09 -3.58 -3.86
N LYS A 57 17.09 -2.32 -3.44
CA LYS A 57 16.47 -1.84 -2.19
C LYS A 57 16.11 -0.36 -2.34
N ALA A 58 15.20 0.14 -1.50
CA ALA A 58 14.79 1.54 -1.53
C ALA A 58 15.96 2.48 -1.20
N ALA A 59 15.90 3.72 -1.69
CA ALA A 59 16.89 4.74 -1.34
C ALA A 59 16.91 4.97 0.18
N GLY A 60 18.11 5.03 0.77
CA GLY A 60 18.30 5.15 2.22
C GLY A 60 18.23 3.83 3.00
N ASP A 61 17.89 2.71 2.35
CA ASP A 61 17.93 1.40 2.98
C ASP A 61 19.36 0.88 3.13
N ASN A 62 19.83 0.76 4.37
CA ASN A 62 21.18 0.29 4.70
C ASN A 62 21.26 -1.22 5.01
N ASN A 63 20.16 -1.95 4.87
CA ASN A 63 20.14 -3.39 5.14
C ASN A 63 20.91 -4.19 4.08
N SER A 64 21.37 -5.36 4.51
CA SER A 64 21.89 -6.42 3.64
C SER A 64 20.85 -7.52 3.52
N TYR A 65 20.51 -7.85 2.28
CA TYR A 65 19.48 -8.83 1.97
C TYR A 65 20.06 -10.06 1.27
N ASP A 66 19.50 -11.21 1.63
CA ASP A 66 19.62 -12.46 0.87
C ASP A 66 18.21 -12.93 0.48
N PHE A 67 18.11 -13.73 -0.58
CA PHE A 67 16.84 -14.12 -1.17
C PHE A 67 16.80 -15.62 -1.40
N GLY A 68 15.63 -16.23 -1.23
CA GLY A 68 15.48 -17.65 -1.48
C GLY A 68 14.06 -18.15 -1.28
N ARG A 69 13.96 -19.47 -1.12
CA ARG A 69 12.69 -20.18 -0.96
C ARG A 69 12.74 -21.18 0.17
N ILE A 70 11.65 -21.26 0.93
CA ILE A 70 11.40 -22.28 1.94
C ILE A 70 9.98 -22.81 1.73
N GLY A 71 9.84 -24.09 1.39
CA GLY A 71 8.57 -24.67 0.98
C GLY A 71 7.98 -23.94 -0.23
N SER A 72 6.70 -23.59 -0.16
CA SER A 72 6.02 -22.78 -1.19
C SER A 72 6.26 -21.28 -1.07
N HIS A 73 7.04 -20.82 -0.09
CA HIS A 73 7.17 -19.39 0.24
C HIS A 73 8.48 -18.81 -0.29
N CYS A 74 8.38 -17.71 -1.03
CA CYS A 74 9.53 -16.88 -1.39
C CYS A 74 9.85 -15.97 -0.19
N VAL A 75 11.10 -16.02 0.29
CA VAL A 75 11.50 -15.36 1.52
C VAL A 75 12.66 -14.39 1.29
N VAL A 76 12.61 -13.23 1.93
CA VAL A 76 13.72 -12.28 2.01
C VAL A 76 14.35 -12.37 3.40
N ILE A 77 15.68 -12.46 3.46
CA ILE A 77 16.43 -12.53 4.72
C ILE A 77 17.11 -11.19 4.98
N VAL A 78 17.03 -10.71 6.21
CA VAL A 78 17.75 -9.53 6.70
C VAL A 78 18.77 -9.95 7.74
N THR A 79 20.03 -9.60 7.50
CA THR A 79 21.07 -9.68 8.55
C THR A 79 21.22 -8.32 9.21
N LEU A 80 21.00 -8.26 10.53
CA LEU A 80 21.19 -7.01 11.27
C LEU A 80 22.67 -6.61 11.31
N SER A 81 22.93 -5.30 11.29
CA SER A 81 24.28 -4.75 11.41
C SER A 81 24.88 -4.93 12.81
N ASN A 82 24.02 -5.00 13.83
CA ASN A 82 24.38 -5.31 15.21
C ASN A 82 23.11 -5.77 15.97
N MET A 83 23.30 -6.37 17.15
CA MET A 83 22.23 -6.79 18.05
C MET A 83 21.50 -5.58 18.68
N GLY A 84 20.33 -5.86 19.27
CA GLY A 84 19.56 -4.88 20.06
C GLY A 84 18.37 -4.25 19.32
N SER A 85 17.44 -3.70 20.10
CA SER A 85 16.13 -3.26 19.63
C SER A 85 16.20 -2.07 18.68
N VAL A 86 17.17 -1.17 18.85
CA VAL A 86 17.37 -0.02 17.96
C VAL A 86 17.75 -0.46 16.55
N LYS A 87 18.63 -1.46 16.44
CA LYS A 87 19.11 -1.94 15.14
C LYS A 87 18.09 -2.82 14.46
N SER A 88 17.40 -3.70 15.20
CA SER A 88 16.26 -4.44 14.65
C SER A 88 15.14 -3.49 14.22
N SER A 89 14.91 -2.40 14.97
CA SER A 89 13.90 -1.39 14.63
C SER A 89 14.21 -0.66 13.33
N SER A 90 15.43 -0.12 13.20
CA SER A 90 15.85 0.57 11.97
C SER A 90 15.84 -0.38 10.76
N ALA A 91 16.33 -1.61 10.92
CA ALA A 91 16.34 -2.58 9.84
C ALA A 91 14.92 -2.97 9.42
N SER A 92 14.01 -3.18 10.38
CA SER A 92 12.62 -3.51 10.10
C SER A 92 11.89 -2.38 9.36
N GLN A 93 12.18 -1.12 9.71
CA GLN A 93 11.62 0.03 8.99
C GLN A 93 12.09 0.05 7.53
N SER A 94 13.39 -0.10 7.30
CA SER A 94 13.95 -0.10 5.94
C SER A 94 13.48 -1.30 5.11
N LEU A 95 13.34 -2.48 5.74
CA LEU A 95 12.72 -3.66 5.13
C LEU A 95 11.29 -3.35 4.69
N LYS A 96 10.48 -2.72 5.54
CA LYS A 96 9.08 -2.37 5.23
C LYS A 96 8.99 -1.41 4.04
N MET A 97 9.92 -0.47 3.94
CA MET A 97 10.02 0.46 2.80
C MET A 97 10.49 -0.22 1.50
N SER A 98 11.36 -1.22 1.62
CA SER A 98 11.91 -1.93 0.47
C SER A 98 11.02 -3.05 -0.05
N PHE A 99 10.25 -3.70 0.82
CA PHE A 99 9.41 -4.86 0.50
C PHE A 99 8.02 -4.62 1.08
N ASN A 100 7.14 -4.03 0.26
CA ASN A 100 5.83 -3.54 0.72
C ASN A 100 4.80 -4.67 0.94
N SER A 101 5.07 -5.87 0.43
CA SER A 101 4.16 -7.02 0.49
C SER A 101 4.43 -7.98 1.66
N ILE A 102 5.37 -7.67 2.56
CA ILE A 102 5.66 -8.54 3.71
C ILE A 102 4.44 -8.63 4.62
N ARG A 103 3.89 -9.85 4.71
CA ARG A 103 2.73 -10.19 5.56
C ARG A 103 3.14 -10.77 6.90
N LEU A 104 4.22 -11.54 6.92
CA LEU A 104 4.76 -12.20 8.11
C LEU A 104 6.27 -12.00 8.18
N ALA A 105 6.72 -11.46 9.29
CA ALA A 105 8.14 -11.38 9.64
C ALA A 105 8.47 -12.44 10.71
N LEU A 106 9.55 -13.18 10.50
CA LEU A 106 10.05 -14.19 11.43
C LEU A 106 11.38 -13.69 12.01
N LEU A 107 11.42 -13.38 13.29
CA LEU A 107 12.67 -13.07 13.98
C LEU A 107 13.29 -14.38 14.47
N VAL A 108 14.25 -14.90 13.71
CA VAL A 108 14.84 -16.22 13.93
C VAL A 108 16.24 -16.05 14.52
N GLY A 109 16.51 -16.75 15.61
CA GLY A 109 17.82 -16.68 16.25
C GLY A 109 17.98 -17.54 17.49
N ILE A 110 18.85 -17.13 18.39
CA ILE A 110 19.10 -17.78 19.67
C ILE A 110 18.65 -16.91 20.86
N CYS A 111 18.35 -17.54 21.98
CA CYS A 111 17.96 -16.86 23.21
C CYS A 111 18.50 -17.56 24.46
N GLY A 112 18.47 -16.83 25.57
CA GLY A 112 18.50 -17.44 26.90
C GLY A 112 17.10 -17.92 27.30
N ALA A 113 16.98 -18.92 28.16
CA ALA A 113 15.68 -19.41 28.63
C ALA A 113 15.58 -19.53 30.15
N ALA A 114 14.35 -19.43 30.66
CA ALA A 114 14.03 -19.93 31.99
C ALA A 114 14.06 -21.48 31.93
N PRO A 115 14.76 -22.16 32.86
CA PRO A 115 14.91 -23.61 32.79
C PRO A 115 13.60 -24.37 33.05
N PHE A 116 12.62 -23.73 33.69
CA PHE A 116 11.31 -24.29 33.99
C PHE A 116 10.22 -23.28 33.66
N LYS A 117 9.10 -23.78 33.13
CA LYS A 117 7.84 -23.04 33.04
C LYS A 117 7.12 -23.04 34.38
N LYS A 118 6.11 -22.16 34.53
CA LYS A 118 5.23 -22.12 35.72
C LYS A 118 4.52 -23.45 36.02
N ASP A 119 4.25 -24.26 34.99
CA ASP A 119 3.64 -25.58 35.13
C ASP A 119 4.65 -26.70 35.51
N GLY A 120 5.92 -26.36 35.69
CA GLY A 120 7.01 -27.29 36.00
C GLY A 120 7.65 -27.95 34.77
N SER A 121 7.19 -27.66 33.56
CA SER A 121 7.77 -28.22 32.34
C SER A 121 9.22 -27.76 32.14
N GLU A 122 10.11 -28.72 31.87
CA GLU A 122 11.52 -28.49 31.59
C GLU A 122 11.75 -27.92 30.19
N ILE A 123 12.48 -26.81 30.11
CA ILE A 123 13.09 -26.27 28.89
C ILE A 123 14.59 -26.61 28.92
N LEU A 124 15.10 -27.26 27.88
CA LEU A 124 16.49 -27.71 27.76
C LEU A 124 17.25 -26.89 26.71
N LEU A 125 18.58 -26.97 26.74
CA LEU A 125 19.39 -26.35 25.69
C LEU A 125 19.11 -27.04 24.35
N GLY A 126 19.01 -26.23 23.29
CA GLY A 126 18.62 -26.68 21.95
C GLY A 126 17.11 -26.70 21.70
N ASP A 127 16.26 -26.57 22.73
CA ASP A 127 14.81 -26.40 22.53
C ASP A 127 14.49 -25.11 21.76
N VAL A 128 13.27 -25.05 21.22
CA VAL A 128 12.80 -23.91 20.45
C VAL A 128 11.64 -23.23 21.18
N ILE A 129 11.74 -21.91 21.31
CA ILE A 129 10.71 -21.04 21.87
C ILE A 129 10.05 -20.25 20.73
N ILE A 130 8.71 -20.23 20.72
CA ILE A 130 7.90 -19.43 19.81
C ILE A 130 7.13 -18.40 20.64
N SER A 131 7.24 -17.12 20.29
CA SER A 131 6.56 -16.04 21.01
C SER A 131 5.04 -16.11 20.88
N GLU A 132 4.37 -16.07 22.02
CA GLU A 132 2.96 -15.70 22.12
C GLU A 132 2.77 -14.21 22.42
N ALA A 133 3.69 -13.65 23.20
CA ALA A 133 3.74 -12.24 23.56
C ALA A 133 5.19 -11.81 23.78
N ILE A 134 5.45 -10.51 23.68
CA ILE A 134 6.74 -9.90 24.02
C ILE A 134 6.57 -8.93 25.18
N VAL A 135 7.54 -8.92 26.09
CA VAL A 135 7.59 -8.01 27.24
C VAL A 135 8.91 -7.26 27.23
N GLU A 136 8.88 -5.93 27.09
CA GLU A 136 10.09 -5.09 27.10
C GLU A 136 10.56 -4.83 28.54
N LEU A 137 11.65 -5.46 28.97
CA LEU A 137 12.09 -5.50 30.36
C LEU A 137 12.81 -4.23 30.82
N ASP A 138 13.42 -3.49 29.90
CA ASP A 138 14.18 -2.27 30.18
C ASP A 138 13.41 -0.97 29.88
N TYR A 139 12.11 -1.07 29.57
CA TYR A 139 11.24 0.10 29.41
C TYR A 139 10.54 0.47 30.71
N GLY A 140 11.10 1.43 31.44
CA GLY A 140 10.63 1.74 32.79
C GLY A 140 11.29 2.96 33.43
N ARG A 141 11.08 3.11 34.73
CA ARG A 141 11.64 4.18 35.57
C ARG A 141 12.59 3.57 36.57
N GLN A 142 13.80 4.11 36.64
CA GLN A 142 14.77 3.76 37.68
C GLN A 142 14.58 4.66 38.89
N TYR A 143 14.20 4.09 40.03
CA TYR A 143 14.25 4.72 41.34
C TYR A 143 15.54 4.34 42.08
N PHE A 144 15.74 4.91 43.26
CA PHE A 144 16.95 4.70 44.05
C PHE A 144 17.16 3.22 44.43
N ASP A 145 16.08 2.51 44.74
CA ASP A 145 16.07 1.14 45.27
C ASP A 145 15.60 0.08 44.26
N ASN A 146 14.82 0.48 43.24
CA ASN A 146 14.28 -0.47 42.26
C ASN A 146 14.06 0.14 40.87
N PHE A 147 13.90 -0.73 39.89
CA PHE A 147 13.42 -0.39 38.55
C PHE A 147 11.95 -0.79 38.43
N GLU A 148 11.10 0.16 38.07
CA GLU A 148 9.67 -0.07 37.82
C GLU A 148 9.42 -0.06 36.31
N ARG A 149 9.07 -1.22 35.76
CA ARG A 149 8.69 -1.33 34.34
C ARG A 149 7.39 -0.55 34.09
N LYS A 150 7.31 0.11 32.94
CA LYS A 150 6.05 0.67 32.45
C LYS A 150 5.22 -0.46 31.83
N ASP A 151 4.02 -0.65 32.33
CA ASP A 151 3.12 -1.74 31.92
C ASP A 151 1.68 -1.26 31.64
N SER A 152 1.49 0.04 31.43
CA SER A 152 0.19 0.58 31.06
C SER A 152 -0.23 0.10 29.68
N LEU A 153 -1.53 0.19 29.36
CA LEU A 153 -2.06 -0.25 28.06
C LEU A 153 -1.39 0.42 26.84
N LEU A 154 -0.79 1.60 27.01
CA LEU A 154 -0.06 2.30 25.95
C LEU A 154 1.43 1.91 25.88
N ASP A 155 1.95 1.29 26.94
CA ASP A 155 3.36 0.88 27.05
C ASP A 155 3.55 -0.62 26.73
N VAL A 156 2.46 -1.39 26.64
CA VAL A 156 2.49 -2.83 26.33
C VAL A 156 2.29 -3.04 24.83
N HIS A 157 3.15 -3.86 24.23
CA HIS A 157 3.02 -4.24 22.83
C HIS A 157 1.71 -4.99 22.55
N GLY A 158 1.09 -4.66 21.41
CA GLY A 158 -0.14 -5.28 20.95
C GLY A 158 0.00 -6.80 20.79
N ARG A 159 -1.13 -7.51 20.83
CA ARG A 159 -1.17 -8.94 20.50
C ARG A 159 -0.95 -9.13 18.99
N PRO A 160 -0.42 -10.29 18.55
CA PRO A 160 -0.43 -10.65 17.14
C PRO A 160 -1.84 -10.59 16.56
N ASN A 161 -1.98 -10.45 15.24
CA ASN A 161 -3.28 -10.46 14.58
C ASN A 161 -4.02 -11.81 14.75
N GLU A 162 -5.29 -11.85 14.39
CA GLU A 162 -6.14 -13.05 14.55
C GLU A 162 -5.61 -14.28 13.81
N GLU A 163 -4.97 -14.08 12.65
CA GLU A 163 -4.36 -15.16 11.86
C GLU A 163 -3.25 -15.87 12.64
N ILE A 164 -2.30 -15.09 13.19
CA ILE A 164 -1.20 -15.63 13.98
C ILE A 164 -1.69 -16.21 15.31
N ILE A 165 -2.67 -15.55 15.96
CA ILE A 165 -3.30 -16.10 17.16
C ILE A 165 -3.93 -17.47 16.85
N GLY A 166 -4.68 -17.59 15.75
CA GLY A 166 -5.29 -18.85 15.32
C GLY A 166 -4.26 -19.96 15.09
N LEU A 167 -3.13 -19.64 14.47
CA LEU A 167 -2.01 -20.58 14.26
C LEU A 167 -1.35 -21.01 15.58
N LEU A 168 -1.09 -20.07 16.49
CA LEU A 168 -0.55 -20.38 17.81
C LEU A 168 -1.49 -21.29 18.61
N GLN A 169 -2.80 -21.02 18.60
CA GLN A 169 -3.79 -21.88 19.25
C GLN A 169 -3.82 -23.28 18.63
N ARG A 170 -3.72 -23.36 17.30
CA ARG A 170 -3.62 -24.65 16.60
C ARG A 170 -2.36 -25.42 17.00
N TRP A 171 -1.19 -24.77 17.06
CA TRP A 171 0.05 -25.42 17.48
C TRP A 171 0.11 -25.77 18.96
N LYS A 172 -0.72 -25.17 19.82
CA LYS A 172 -0.90 -25.60 21.21
C LYS A 172 -1.67 -26.91 21.34
N ALA A 173 -2.39 -27.35 20.30
CA ALA A 173 -3.08 -28.64 20.32
C ALA A 173 -2.04 -29.80 20.32
N PRO A 174 -2.10 -30.75 21.26
CA PRO A 174 -1.03 -31.76 21.45
C PRO A 174 -0.64 -32.53 20.19
N THR A 175 -1.62 -32.97 19.39
CA THR A 175 -1.38 -33.73 18.15
C THR A 175 -0.69 -32.89 17.07
N ILE A 176 -1.03 -31.59 16.98
CA ILE A 176 -0.41 -30.70 16.01
C ILE A 176 0.99 -30.30 16.49
N LEU A 177 1.16 -30.03 17.78
CA LEU A 177 2.47 -29.76 18.39
C LEU A 177 3.44 -30.92 18.13
N GLU A 178 2.98 -32.15 18.33
CA GLU A 178 3.79 -33.34 18.07
C GLU A 178 4.18 -33.46 16.59
N THR A 179 3.28 -33.10 15.67
CA THR A 179 3.57 -33.06 14.23
C THR A 179 4.63 -32.00 13.90
N LEU A 180 4.47 -30.79 14.45
CA LEU A 180 5.44 -29.69 14.31
C LEU A 180 6.81 -30.09 14.86
N GLN A 181 6.87 -30.72 16.03
CA GLN A 181 8.11 -31.21 16.63
C GLN A 181 8.77 -32.28 15.77
N ARG A 182 8.03 -33.29 15.31
CA ARG A 182 8.56 -34.36 14.46
C ARG A 182 9.12 -33.81 13.13
N GLY A 183 8.40 -32.91 12.47
CA GLY A 183 8.87 -32.24 11.25
C GLY A 183 10.15 -31.42 11.49
N SER A 184 10.18 -30.68 12.60
CA SER A 184 11.36 -29.92 13.02
C SER A 184 12.58 -30.81 13.26
N VAL A 185 12.42 -31.97 13.91
CA VAL A 185 13.51 -32.94 14.11
C VAL A 185 14.08 -33.44 12.78
N MET A 186 13.22 -33.72 11.81
CA MET A 186 13.65 -34.16 10.48
C MET A 186 14.45 -33.09 9.76
N HIS A 187 13.99 -31.84 9.80
CA HIS A 187 14.70 -30.71 9.21
C HIS A 187 16.03 -30.42 9.93
N LEU A 188 16.08 -30.56 11.25
CA LEU A 188 17.30 -30.36 12.04
C LEU A 188 18.39 -31.36 11.67
N ARG A 189 18.03 -32.65 11.55
CA ARG A 189 19.00 -33.69 11.14
C ARG A 189 19.61 -33.41 9.76
N TYR A 190 18.80 -32.93 8.83
CA TYR A 190 19.28 -32.53 7.50
C TYR A 190 20.19 -31.28 7.58
N LEU A 191 19.81 -30.29 8.39
CA LEU A 191 20.54 -29.05 8.54
C LEU A 191 21.94 -29.26 9.15
N LEU A 192 22.04 -30.12 10.17
CA LEU A 192 23.32 -30.41 10.85
C LEU A 192 24.33 -31.12 9.93
N GLN A 193 23.90 -31.76 8.84
CA GLN A 193 24.83 -32.32 7.84
C GLN A 193 25.45 -31.24 6.94
N ARG A 194 24.85 -30.04 6.89
CA ARG A 194 25.26 -28.90 6.05
C ARG A 194 25.95 -27.81 6.85
N LEU A 195 25.81 -27.83 8.17
CA LEU A 195 26.41 -26.88 9.09
C LEU A 195 27.65 -27.48 9.72
N ASP A 196 28.65 -26.63 9.97
CA ASP A 196 29.79 -26.93 10.83
C ASP A 196 29.39 -26.78 12.31
N SER A 197 28.34 -27.50 12.71
CA SER A 197 27.80 -27.48 14.08
C SER A 197 27.17 -28.82 14.38
N GLU A 198 27.54 -29.38 15.54
CA GLU A 198 27.06 -30.67 16.01
C GLU A 198 26.21 -30.48 17.27
N TYR A 199 25.49 -31.54 17.65
CA TYR A 199 24.84 -31.60 18.94
C TYR A 199 25.91 -31.65 20.05
N PRO A 200 25.96 -30.67 20.98
CA PRO A 200 27.03 -30.61 21.99
C PRO A 200 27.06 -31.78 22.97
N GLY A 201 25.96 -32.54 23.08
CA GLY A 201 25.84 -33.66 24.01
C GLY A 201 25.15 -33.28 25.32
N ILE A 202 24.51 -34.27 25.95
CA ILE A 202 23.77 -34.09 27.21
C ILE A 202 24.64 -33.56 28.36
N CYS A 203 25.94 -33.88 28.36
CA CYS A 203 26.88 -33.42 29.39
C CYS A 203 27.20 -31.92 29.27
N GLN A 204 26.89 -31.30 28.13
CA GLN A 204 27.05 -29.86 27.93
C GLN A 204 25.79 -29.08 28.31
N ASP A 205 24.69 -29.75 28.68
CA ASP A 205 23.50 -29.10 29.25
C ASP A 205 23.65 -29.02 30.78
N MET A 206 24.31 -27.96 31.23
CA MET A 206 24.64 -27.74 32.64
C MET A 206 23.81 -26.58 33.20
N LEU A 207 22.87 -26.90 34.10
CA LEU A 207 22.10 -25.93 34.87
C LEU A 207 22.53 -25.98 36.33
N PHE A 208 23.01 -24.86 36.86
CA PHE A 208 23.36 -24.72 38.28
C PHE A 208 22.19 -24.15 39.09
N GLN A 209 22.23 -24.31 40.43
CA GLN A 209 21.30 -23.63 41.34
C GLN A 209 21.31 -22.11 41.11
N SER A 210 20.15 -21.46 41.25
CA SER A 210 20.00 -20.04 40.92
C SER A 210 20.81 -19.09 41.80
N ASP A 211 21.20 -19.51 42.99
CA ASP A 211 22.07 -18.80 43.93
C ASP A 211 23.56 -19.17 43.77
N TYR A 212 23.89 -20.11 42.89
CA TYR A 212 25.26 -20.49 42.60
C TYR A 212 25.96 -19.42 41.74
N VAL A 213 27.09 -18.91 42.23
CA VAL A 213 27.83 -17.85 41.57
C VAL A 213 28.94 -18.42 40.68
N HIS A 214 28.95 -18.02 39.41
CA HIS A 214 30.02 -18.34 38.45
C HIS A 214 31.33 -17.58 38.78
N ARG A 215 32.24 -18.21 39.52
CA ARG A 215 33.53 -17.63 39.95
C ARG A 215 34.65 -18.67 39.98
N HIS A 216 35.91 -18.21 39.96
CA HIS A 216 37.06 -19.10 40.15
C HIS A 216 36.96 -19.88 41.47
N ARG A 217 37.19 -21.19 41.41
CA ARG A 217 37.36 -22.01 42.61
C ARG A 217 38.77 -21.84 43.21
N GLY A 218 38.85 -21.41 44.46
CA GLY A 218 40.10 -21.20 45.22
C GLY A 218 40.43 -19.73 45.48
N ASN A 219 41.64 -19.46 45.99
CA ASN A 219 42.10 -18.11 46.39
C ASN A 219 42.36 -17.19 45.18
N CYS A 220 41.32 -16.79 44.46
CA CYS A 220 41.40 -15.70 43.50
C CYS A 220 41.36 -14.37 44.24
N VAL A 221 42.45 -13.59 44.20
CA VAL A 221 42.58 -12.29 44.89
C VAL A 221 41.49 -11.29 44.48
N ASN A 222 40.91 -11.46 43.29
CA ASN A 222 39.94 -10.55 42.70
C ASN A 222 38.49 -11.08 42.75
N CYS A 223 38.28 -12.35 43.10
CA CYS A 223 36.94 -12.84 43.40
C CYS A 223 36.71 -12.62 44.90
N ASP A 224 35.66 -11.89 45.26
CA ASP A 224 35.37 -11.61 46.65
C ASP A 224 34.47 -12.71 47.23
N GLU A 225 35.02 -13.48 48.16
CA GLU A 225 34.26 -14.52 48.86
C GLU A 225 33.20 -13.96 49.81
N THR A 226 33.39 -12.73 50.32
CA THR A 226 32.52 -12.09 51.31
C THR A 226 31.31 -11.38 50.68
N THR A 227 31.49 -10.76 49.51
CA THR A 227 30.37 -10.14 48.76
C THR A 227 29.79 -11.07 47.70
N GLY A 228 30.46 -12.19 47.39
CA GLY A 228 30.05 -13.11 46.33
C GLY A 228 30.35 -12.59 44.92
N ALA A 229 31.17 -11.54 44.75
CA ALA A 229 31.45 -10.96 43.44
C ALA A 229 32.49 -11.76 42.64
N ALA A 230 32.17 -12.06 41.38
CA ALA A 230 33.09 -12.69 40.43
C ALA A 230 33.97 -11.63 39.73
N CYS A 231 35.25 -11.94 39.50
CA CYS A 231 36.12 -11.06 38.72
C CYS A 231 35.81 -11.12 37.22
N GLN A 232 36.23 -10.10 36.45
CA GLN A 232 35.93 -10.00 35.02
C GLN A 232 36.41 -11.22 34.21
N SER A 233 37.55 -11.82 34.56
CA SER A 233 38.06 -13.01 33.90
C SER A 233 37.18 -14.24 34.17
N ALA A 234 36.66 -14.40 35.39
CA ALA A 234 35.72 -15.48 35.71
C ALA A 234 34.41 -15.32 34.94
N ILE A 235 33.86 -14.10 34.87
CA ILE A 235 32.60 -13.79 34.16
C ILE A 235 32.68 -14.14 32.66
N SER A 236 33.88 -14.09 32.08
CA SER A 236 34.11 -14.41 30.66
C SER A 236 34.52 -15.86 30.39
N ALA A 237 34.90 -16.62 31.42
CA ALA A 237 35.42 -17.98 31.30
C ALA A 237 34.28 -19.01 31.26
N SER A 238 34.53 -20.18 30.65
CA SER A 238 33.55 -21.27 30.67
C SER A 238 33.50 -21.97 32.04
N CYS A 239 32.42 -22.70 32.31
CA CYS A 239 32.29 -23.50 33.54
C CYS A 239 33.41 -24.53 33.70
N ASN A 240 33.93 -25.05 32.59
CA ASN A 240 35.04 -26.00 32.58
C ASN A 240 36.37 -25.32 32.91
N ASP A 241 36.59 -24.09 32.44
CA ASP A 241 37.85 -23.36 32.66
C ASP A 241 38.04 -22.96 34.13
N ILE A 242 36.94 -22.71 34.84
CA ILE A 242 36.97 -22.30 36.26
C ILE A 242 36.50 -23.40 37.23
N PHE A 243 36.26 -24.61 36.69
CA PHE A 243 35.90 -25.82 37.41
C PHE A 243 34.65 -25.70 38.29
N CYS A 244 33.54 -25.21 37.76
CA CYS A 244 32.31 -25.05 38.53
C CYS A 244 31.86 -26.34 39.26
N ASP A 245 31.39 -26.17 40.51
CA ASP A 245 30.12 -26.67 41.04
C ASP A 245 29.44 -27.97 40.60
N GLU A 246 30.11 -29.04 40.17
CA GLU A 246 29.53 -30.40 39.99
C GLU A 246 28.26 -30.69 40.83
N SER A 247 28.40 -30.52 42.15
CA SER A 247 27.37 -30.84 43.14
C SER A 247 26.18 -29.87 43.18
N GLN A 248 26.33 -28.70 42.56
CA GLN A 248 25.33 -27.64 42.47
C GLN A 248 24.50 -27.74 41.18
N LEU A 249 24.72 -28.77 40.36
CA LEU A 249 23.88 -29.02 39.20
C LEU A 249 22.45 -29.40 39.63
N VAL A 250 21.47 -28.80 38.95
CA VAL A 250 20.05 -29.09 39.13
C VAL A 250 19.72 -30.36 38.34
N PHE A 251 19.10 -31.34 39.00
CA PHE A 251 18.65 -32.56 38.33
C PHE A 251 17.53 -32.26 37.32
N ARG A 252 17.59 -32.90 36.15
CA ARG A 252 16.67 -32.70 35.01
C ARG A 252 16.08 -34.04 34.56
N ASN A 253 14.78 -34.24 34.78
CA ASN A 253 14.07 -35.48 34.46
C ASN A 253 14.12 -35.79 32.96
N ARG A 254 13.88 -34.78 32.13
CA ARG A 254 13.83 -34.95 30.67
C ARG A 254 15.21 -35.23 30.10
N LEU A 255 16.26 -34.63 30.67
CA LEU A 255 17.65 -34.90 30.28
C LEU A 255 18.06 -36.34 30.65
N ALA A 256 17.66 -36.83 31.82
CA ALA A 256 17.90 -38.21 32.24
C ALA A 256 17.21 -39.23 31.31
N GLN A 257 15.96 -38.96 30.90
CA GLN A 257 15.25 -39.81 29.93
C GLN A 257 15.93 -39.82 28.56
N ILE A 258 16.45 -38.68 28.12
CA ILE A 258 17.22 -38.60 26.87
C ILE A 258 18.52 -39.42 26.97
N ALA A 259 19.19 -39.43 28.12
CA ALA A 259 20.40 -40.22 28.33
C ALA A 259 20.15 -41.74 28.22
N GLU A 260 18.96 -42.19 28.61
CA GLU A 260 18.55 -43.59 28.49
C GLU A 260 18.11 -43.97 27.07
N ALA A 261 17.53 -43.03 26.32
CA ALA A 261 17.09 -43.24 24.94
C ALA A 261 18.31 -43.28 23.98
N SER A 262 18.64 -44.45 23.43
CA SER A 262 19.83 -44.70 22.59
C SER A 262 19.87 -43.98 21.22
N SER A 263 19.14 -42.88 21.03
CA SER A 263 19.15 -42.07 19.81
C SER A 263 20.33 -41.09 19.77
N ALA A 264 21.01 -40.99 18.63
CA ALA A 264 22.24 -40.20 18.49
C ALA A 264 22.06 -38.67 18.67
N ILE A 265 20.85 -38.13 18.48
CA ILE A 265 20.53 -36.70 18.68
C ILE A 265 19.08 -36.58 19.20
N PRO A 266 18.85 -35.97 20.39
CA PRO A 266 17.50 -35.74 20.90
C PRO A 266 16.76 -34.69 20.06
N GLY A 267 15.47 -34.92 19.86
CA GLY A 267 14.62 -33.94 19.20
C GLY A 267 14.33 -32.75 20.11
N PRO A 268 14.53 -31.49 19.66
CA PRO A 268 14.22 -30.32 20.48
C PRO A 268 12.71 -30.23 20.73
N ALA A 269 12.34 -29.87 21.95
CA ALA A 269 10.96 -29.54 22.27
C ALA A 269 10.60 -28.14 21.77
N ILE A 270 9.33 -27.94 21.43
CA ILE A 270 8.81 -26.63 21.03
C ILE A 270 7.93 -26.10 22.15
N HIS A 271 8.22 -24.88 22.59
CA HIS A 271 7.50 -24.21 23.65
C HIS A 271 6.92 -22.89 23.14
N ILE A 272 5.61 -22.72 23.28
CA ILE A 272 4.94 -21.44 22.98
C ILE A 272 4.75 -20.67 24.30
N GLY A 273 5.12 -19.39 24.33
CA GLY A 273 4.94 -18.54 25.52
C GLY A 273 5.55 -17.15 25.39
N SER A 274 5.54 -16.40 26.51
CA SER A 274 6.02 -15.02 26.56
C SER A 274 7.54 -14.92 26.52
N ILE A 275 8.06 -13.98 25.73
CA ILE A 275 9.49 -13.69 25.60
C ILE A 275 9.78 -12.29 26.17
N GLY A 276 10.72 -12.22 27.11
CA GLY A 276 11.26 -10.96 27.61
C GLY A 276 12.33 -10.42 26.67
N THR A 277 12.30 -9.14 26.38
CA THR A 277 13.25 -8.49 25.49
C THR A 277 13.89 -7.28 26.15
N SER A 278 15.19 -7.09 25.94
CA SER A 278 15.95 -5.97 26.51
C SER A 278 17.24 -5.73 25.73
N ASN A 279 17.75 -4.51 25.73
CA ASN A 279 19.10 -4.21 25.24
C ASN A 279 20.22 -4.69 26.18
N ALA A 280 19.89 -5.13 27.41
CA ALA A 280 20.83 -5.73 28.33
C ALA A 280 20.76 -7.27 28.28
N VAL A 281 21.92 -7.93 28.12
CA VAL A 281 22.00 -9.40 28.20
C VAL A 281 21.75 -9.84 29.64
N LEU A 282 20.69 -10.62 29.87
CA LEU A 282 20.40 -11.18 31.18
C LEU A 282 21.44 -12.25 31.54
N LYS A 283 22.09 -12.04 32.70
CA LYS A 283 23.15 -12.90 33.26
C LYS A 283 22.95 -13.20 34.74
N SER A 284 21.70 -13.13 35.22
CA SER A 284 21.37 -13.31 36.63
C SER A 284 20.20 -14.28 36.75
N ALA A 285 20.49 -15.47 37.29
CA ALA A 285 19.50 -16.51 37.52
C ALA A 285 18.37 -16.03 38.43
N LEU A 286 18.67 -15.24 39.47
CA LEU A 286 17.67 -14.67 40.37
C LEU A 286 16.71 -13.71 39.64
N HIS A 287 17.22 -12.80 38.80
CA HIS A 287 16.36 -11.90 38.03
C HIS A 287 15.57 -12.64 36.95
N ARG A 288 16.18 -13.63 36.28
CA ARG A 288 15.47 -14.53 35.35
C ARG A 288 14.30 -15.23 36.03
N ASP A 289 14.53 -15.81 37.19
CA ASP A 289 13.50 -16.53 37.93
C ASP A 289 12.42 -15.58 38.45
N TYR A 290 12.79 -14.37 38.86
CA TYR A 290 11.84 -13.30 39.17
C TYR A 290 10.88 -13.06 37.99
N TYR A 291 11.40 -12.75 36.80
CA TYR A 291 10.58 -12.49 35.61
C TYR A 291 9.76 -13.71 35.15
N SER A 292 10.33 -14.91 35.26
CA SER A 292 9.59 -16.15 34.95
C SER A 292 8.40 -16.35 35.91
N ASN A 293 8.61 -16.13 37.21
CA ASN A 293 7.59 -16.34 38.24
C ASN A 293 6.53 -15.24 38.25
N THR A 294 6.91 -13.97 38.11
CA THR A 294 5.95 -12.85 38.16
C THR A 294 5.21 -12.73 36.84
N GLU A 295 5.93 -12.68 35.71
CA GLU A 295 5.37 -12.30 34.40
C GLU A 295 5.17 -13.50 33.45
N GLY A 296 5.60 -14.70 33.83
CA GLY A 296 5.42 -15.90 32.99
C GLY A 296 6.33 -15.92 31.76
N ILE A 297 7.43 -15.19 31.80
CA ILE A 297 8.43 -15.15 30.73
C ILE A 297 9.23 -16.45 30.71
N ILE A 298 9.34 -17.07 29.53
CA ILE A 298 10.07 -18.34 29.38
C ILE A 298 11.38 -18.20 28.60
N ALA A 299 11.60 -17.06 27.94
CA ALA A 299 12.82 -16.80 27.16
C ALA A 299 13.21 -15.31 27.17
N PHE A 300 14.49 -15.05 26.89
CA PHE A 300 15.11 -13.73 26.95
C PHE A 300 15.96 -13.47 25.71
N GLU A 301 15.64 -12.40 24.98
CA GLU A 301 16.34 -11.99 23.75
C GLU A 301 16.45 -10.45 23.65
N MET A 302 16.97 -9.89 22.55
CA MET A 302 17.34 -8.46 22.49
C MET A 302 16.74 -7.67 21.31
N GLU A 303 16.03 -8.31 20.38
CA GLU A 303 15.64 -7.69 19.10
C GLU A 303 14.12 -7.52 18.93
N GLY A 304 13.32 -8.28 19.68
CA GLY A 304 11.89 -8.49 19.48
C GLY A 304 11.06 -7.22 19.35
N VAL A 305 11.21 -6.28 20.30
CA VAL A 305 10.48 -4.98 20.30
C VAL A 305 10.63 -4.24 18.97
N GLY A 306 11.84 -4.23 18.39
CA GLY A 306 12.10 -3.44 17.19
C GLY A 306 11.36 -3.97 15.95
N VAL A 307 10.98 -5.25 15.95
CA VAL A 307 10.26 -5.90 14.85
C VAL A 307 8.76 -5.94 15.10
N TRP A 308 8.35 -6.19 16.36
CA TRP A 308 6.98 -6.55 16.74
C TRP A 308 5.93 -5.51 16.36
N ASP A 309 6.22 -4.22 16.51
CA ASP A 309 5.25 -3.15 16.18
C ASP A 309 5.18 -2.82 14.69
N LYS A 310 6.07 -3.36 13.85
CA LYS A 310 6.16 -3.01 12.41
C LYS A 310 5.50 -4.00 11.48
N PHE A 311 5.48 -5.27 11.88
CA PHE A 311 4.99 -6.39 11.08
C PHE A 311 4.16 -7.33 11.95
N ASN A 312 3.27 -8.12 11.36
CA ASN A 312 2.82 -9.34 12.02
C ASN A 312 4.06 -10.24 12.18
N CYS A 313 4.46 -10.49 13.42
CA CYS A 313 5.75 -11.08 13.74
C CYS A 313 5.59 -12.36 14.56
N LEU A 314 6.45 -13.35 14.28
CA LEU A 314 6.73 -14.46 15.18
C LEU A 314 8.21 -14.45 15.53
N VAL A 315 8.53 -14.46 16.82
CA VAL A 315 9.88 -14.63 17.32
C VAL A 315 10.11 -16.11 17.59
N ILE A 316 11.09 -16.69 16.89
CA ILE A 316 11.42 -18.11 16.95
C ILE A 316 12.87 -18.22 17.37
N LYS A 317 13.12 -18.70 18.60
CA LYS A 317 14.45 -18.69 19.19
C LYS A 317 14.87 -20.07 19.69
N GLY A 318 16.08 -20.49 19.36
CA GLY A 318 16.70 -21.68 19.91
C GLY A 318 17.39 -21.37 21.23
N VAL A 319 17.23 -22.22 22.23
CA VAL A 319 17.81 -21.99 23.56
C VAL A 319 19.30 -22.33 23.55
N CYS A 320 20.17 -21.35 23.80
CA CYS A 320 21.62 -21.56 23.86
C CYS A 320 22.22 -21.39 25.27
N ASP A 321 21.50 -20.78 26.20
CA ASP A 321 21.87 -20.67 27.61
C ASP A 321 20.63 -20.49 28.50
N TYR A 322 20.81 -20.50 29.83
CA TYR A 322 19.72 -20.34 30.80
C TYR A 322 19.60 -18.92 31.34
N ALA A 323 19.95 -17.88 30.56
CA ALA A 323 19.84 -16.47 30.95
C ALA A 323 20.51 -16.13 32.31
N ASP A 324 21.59 -16.82 32.63
CA ASP A 324 22.37 -16.67 33.85
C ASP A 324 23.85 -16.39 33.55
N SER A 325 24.69 -16.45 34.59
CA SER A 325 26.13 -16.23 34.48
C SER A 325 26.89 -17.39 33.81
N HIS A 326 26.28 -18.57 33.67
CA HIS A 326 26.91 -19.79 33.16
C HIS A 326 26.75 -19.92 31.64
N LYS A 327 27.18 -18.89 30.90
CA LYS A 327 26.97 -18.80 29.45
C LYS A 327 27.61 -19.98 28.70
N ASN A 328 26.84 -20.59 27.81
CA ASN A 328 27.28 -21.75 27.05
C ASN A 328 27.35 -21.45 25.54
N LYS A 329 28.52 -21.01 25.08
CA LYS A 329 28.72 -20.63 23.67
C LYS A 329 28.70 -21.83 22.71
N VAL A 330 28.94 -23.05 23.20
CA VAL A 330 29.00 -24.26 22.38
C VAL A 330 27.63 -24.59 21.77
N TRP A 331 26.54 -24.28 22.49
CA TRP A 331 25.18 -24.53 22.02
C TRP A 331 24.69 -23.57 20.94
N GLN A 332 25.33 -22.42 20.72
CA GLN A 332 24.82 -21.40 19.80
C GLN A 332 24.61 -21.92 18.37
N GLY A 333 25.50 -22.80 17.88
CA GLY A 333 25.36 -23.43 16.56
C GLY A 333 24.14 -24.34 16.47
N TYR A 334 24.01 -25.26 17.43
CA TYR A 334 22.90 -26.22 17.49
C TYR A 334 21.55 -25.54 17.79
N ALA A 335 21.53 -24.54 18.64
CA ALA A 335 20.33 -23.76 18.97
C ALA A 335 19.83 -22.99 17.74
N ALA A 336 20.72 -22.30 17.01
CA ALA A 336 20.36 -21.63 15.77
C ALA A 336 19.81 -22.64 14.74
N ALA A 337 20.45 -23.80 14.61
CA ALA A 337 20.00 -24.87 13.75
C ALA A 337 18.59 -25.37 14.12
N SER A 338 18.31 -25.53 15.40
CA SER A 338 17.02 -25.97 15.93
C SER A 338 15.91 -24.94 15.64
N ALA A 339 16.20 -23.65 15.84
CA ALA A 339 15.26 -22.57 15.52
C ALA A 339 14.90 -22.53 14.03
N VAL A 340 15.89 -22.69 13.15
CA VAL A 340 15.68 -22.71 11.69
C VAL A 340 14.89 -23.94 11.26
N ALA A 341 15.18 -25.10 11.84
CA ALA A 341 14.45 -26.32 11.55
C ALA A 341 12.95 -26.20 11.91
N ALA A 342 12.64 -25.59 13.06
CA ALA A 342 11.27 -25.26 13.44
C ALA A 342 10.64 -24.21 12.52
N THR A 343 11.39 -23.17 12.16
CA THR A 343 10.94 -22.13 11.20
C THR A 343 10.52 -22.74 9.87
N LYS A 344 11.30 -23.70 9.35
CA LYS A 344 11.00 -24.41 8.11
C LYS A 344 9.70 -25.21 8.22
N GLU A 345 9.50 -25.95 9.29
CA GLU A 345 8.26 -26.71 9.52
C GLU A 345 7.05 -25.79 9.72
N ILE A 346 7.22 -24.67 10.43
CA ILE A 346 6.20 -23.63 10.59
C ILE A 346 5.75 -23.11 9.23
N LEU A 347 6.68 -22.74 8.35
CA LEU A 347 6.35 -22.23 7.02
C LEU A 347 5.65 -23.28 6.14
N ARG A 348 5.91 -24.57 6.32
CA ARG A 348 5.18 -25.63 5.61
C ARG A 348 3.72 -25.74 6.07
N GLN A 349 3.44 -25.47 7.33
CA GLN A 349 2.08 -25.48 7.88
C GLN A 349 1.36 -24.15 7.69
N TYR A 350 2.09 -23.09 7.38
CA TYR A 350 1.56 -21.77 7.12
C TYR A 350 1.01 -21.65 5.69
N VAL A 351 -0.28 -21.33 5.58
CA VAL A 351 -0.99 -21.25 4.30
C VAL A 351 -1.36 -19.81 4.01
N MET A 352 -0.85 -19.27 2.90
CA MET A 352 -1.22 -17.93 2.44
C MET A 352 -2.58 -17.94 1.70
N PRO A 353 -3.39 -16.88 1.84
CA PRO A 353 -4.57 -16.68 0.99
C PRO A 353 -4.17 -16.65 -0.49
N GLN A 354 -4.87 -17.44 -1.33
CA GLN A 354 -4.56 -17.51 -2.76
C GLN A 354 -4.75 -16.14 -3.45
N LYS A 355 -3.68 -15.63 -4.06
CA LYS A 355 -3.75 -14.64 -5.15
C LYS A 355 -3.84 -15.38 -6.49
N LEU A 356 -4.53 -14.80 -7.46
CA LEU A 356 -4.43 -15.23 -8.86
C LEU A 356 -2.94 -15.20 -9.28
N PRO A 357 -2.44 -16.25 -9.97
CA PRO A 357 -1.01 -16.36 -10.28
C PRO A 357 -0.55 -15.19 -11.17
N GLN A 358 0.50 -14.49 -10.74
CA GLN A 358 1.17 -13.46 -11.53
C GLN A 358 1.99 -14.09 -12.68
N PRO A 359 2.19 -13.39 -13.81
CA PRO A 359 2.97 -13.90 -14.93
C PRO A 359 4.43 -14.19 -14.53
N MET A 360 5.01 -15.24 -15.11
CA MET A 360 6.27 -15.87 -14.71
C MET A 360 7.39 -15.60 -15.71
N MET A 361 8.66 -15.66 -15.28
CA MET A 361 9.82 -15.78 -16.19
C MET A 361 10.41 -17.21 -16.15
N PRO A 362 10.81 -17.80 -17.30
CA PRO A 362 11.57 -19.05 -17.31
C PRO A 362 13.03 -18.84 -16.90
N ASP A 363 13.63 -19.88 -16.32
CA ASP A 363 15.03 -19.92 -15.89
C ASP A 363 16.01 -19.73 -17.07
N ARG A 364 16.97 -18.82 -16.90
CA ARG A 364 17.94 -18.42 -17.94
C ARG A 364 18.88 -19.55 -18.35
N GLN A 365 19.05 -20.57 -17.52
CA GLN A 365 19.86 -21.75 -17.88
C GLN A 365 19.17 -22.66 -18.91
N ALA A 366 17.83 -22.66 -19.00
CA ALA A 366 17.09 -23.41 -20.02
C ALA A 366 17.11 -22.74 -21.40
N LEU A 367 17.19 -21.41 -21.45
CA LEU A 367 17.28 -20.65 -22.71
C LEU A 367 18.60 -20.82 -23.46
N LEU A 368 19.68 -21.19 -22.76
CA LEU A 368 21.01 -21.39 -23.36
C LEU A 368 21.24 -22.82 -23.88
N ALA A 369 20.36 -23.78 -23.56
CA ALA A 369 20.55 -25.19 -23.90
C ALA A 369 19.95 -25.63 -25.25
N GLY A 370 19.19 -24.76 -25.95
CA GLY A 370 18.78 -25.01 -27.33
C GLY A 370 17.99 -26.30 -27.60
N ASP A 371 17.29 -26.87 -26.60
CA ASP A 371 16.57 -28.14 -26.77
C ASP A 371 15.10 -27.87 -27.15
N SER A 372 14.77 -28.10 -28.41
CA SER A 372 13.49 -27.82 -29.07
C SER A 372 12.31 -28.71 -28.61
N ARG A 373 12.46 -29.41 -27.48
CA ARG A 373 11.49 -30.42 -26.98
C ARG A 373 10.48 -29.89 -25.95
N PHE A 374 10.61 -28.67 -25.47
CA PHE A 374 9.73 -28.11 -24.43
C PHE A 374 8.51 -27.30 -24.93
N ILE A 375 8.33 -27.19 -26.25
CA ILE A 375 7.24 -26.37 -26.83
C ILE A 375 5.89 -27.13 -26.90
N SER A 376 5.84 -28.45 -26.74
CA SER A 376 4.59 -29.21 -26.98
C SER A 376 3.65 -29.40 -25.77
N HIS A 377 4.10 -29.14 -24.54
CA HIS A 377 3.23 -29.32 -23.35
C HIS A 377 2.42 -28.06 -22.98
N TYR A 378 2.85 -26.87 -23.41
CA TYR A 378 2.18 -25.61 -23.08
C TYR A 378 0.88 -25.37 -23.88
N GLN A 379 0.70 -26.03 -25.03
CA GLN A 379 -0.52 -25.90 -25.84
C GLN A 379 -1.64 -26.86 -25.40
N LEU A 380 -1.32 -27.95 -24.69
CA LEU A 380 -2.31 -28.95 -24.29
C LEU A 380 -2.98 -28.63 -22.94
N PHE A 381 -2.29 -27.92 -22.03
CA PHE A 381 -2.86 -27.53 -20.74
C PHE A 381 -3.81 -26.31 -20.84
N SER A 382 -3.66 -25.45 -21.86
CA SER A 382 -4.59 -24.32 -22.08
C SER A 382 -5.96 -24.76 -22.58
N LEU A 383 -6.06 -25.94 -23.20
CA LEU A 383 -7.32 -26.55 -23.61
C LEU A 383 -8.04 -27.28 -22.46
N TYR A 384 -7.33 -27.68 -21.40
CA TYR A 384 -7.92 -28.40 -20.27
C TYR A 384 -8.56 -27.46 -19.22
N ALA A 385 -8.08 -26.21 -19.13
CA ALA A 385 -8.54 -25.24 -18.11
C ALA A 385 -9.78 -24.42 -18.51
N GLN A 386 -10.37 -24.63 -19.69
CA GLN A 386 -11.50 -23.83 -20.21
C GLN A 386 -12.85 -24.57 -20.29
N GLY A 387 -13.00 -25.71 -19.62
CA GLY A 387 -14.33 -26.26 -19.31
C GLY A 387 -15.22 -26.60 -20.52
N SER A 388 -14.69 -27.31 -21.52
CA SER A 388 -15.54 -27.86 -22.59
C SER A 388 -15.15 -29.29 -22.95
N LEU A 389 -15.65 -30.26 -22.17
CA LEU A 389 -15.86 -31.65 -22.59
C LEU A 389 -17.10 -32.21 -21.89
N ARG A 390 -18.29 -31.92 -22.44
CA ARG A 390 -19.44 -32.82 -22.31
C ARG A 390 -19.39 -33.78 -23.50
N ASN A 391 -19.37 -35.07 -23.18
CA ASN A 391 -19.44 -36.23 -24.07
C ASN A 391 -18.15 -36.58 -24.81
N LEU A 392 -17.54 -37.70 -24.43
CA LEU A 392 -17.32 -38.84 -25.32
C LEU A 392 -16.79 -40.04 -24.53
N HIS A 393 -17.60 -41.11 -24.52
CA HIS A 393 -17.19 -42.45 -24.14
C HIS A 393 -16.23 -43.02 -25.19
N GLY A 394 -15.17 -43.67 -24.71
CA GLY A 394 -14.35 -44.61 -25.49
C GLY A 394 -13.16 -43.95 -26.19
N PHE A 395 -11.95 -44.34 -25.81
CA PHE A 395 -10.83 -44.70 -26.69
C PHE A 395 -9.61 -45.04 -25.80
N GLN A 396 -9.52 -46.31 -25.42
CA GLN A 396 -8.26 -46.98 -25.13
C GLN A 396 -7.64 -47.43 -26.47
N ASP A 397 -6.32 -47.58 -26.48
CA ASP A 397 -5.44 -47.97 -27.59
C ASP A 397 -5.14 -46.90 -28.64
N PHE A 398 -3.91 -46.36 -28.61
CA PHE A 398 -2.86 -46.76 -29.54
C PHE A 398 -1.55 -46.04 -29.17
N GLY A 399 -0.51 -46.84 -28.90
CA GLY A 399 0.86 -46.37 -28.75
C GLY A 399 1.49 -45.96 -30.09
N SER A 400 2.46 -45.05 -29.96
CA SER A 400 3.67 -44.93 -30.78
C SER A 400 3.51 -44.95 -32.32
N LYS A 401 3.56 -43.75 -32.94
CA LYS A 401 4.26 -43.50 -34.21
C LYS A 401 4.44 -41.99 -34.49
N ASN A 402 5.68 -41.62 -34.79
CA ASN A 402 6.13 -40.30 -35.24
C ASN A 402 5.41 -39.84 -36.52
N LEU A 403 4.99 -38.57 -36.58
CA LEU A 403 4.75 -37.85 -37.84
C LEU A 403 5.27 -36.40 -37.73
N PRO A 404 5.94 -35.85 -38.77
CA PRO A 404 6.49 -34.50 -38.73
C PRO A 404 5.44 -33.47 -39.16
N LEU A 405 5.29 -32.39 -38.39
CA LEU A 405 4.47 -31.23 -38.75
C LEU A 405 5.27 -30.32 -39.69
N LYS A 406 4.90 -30.33 -40.98
CA LYS A 406 5.20 -29.24 -41.94
C LYS A 406 4.06 -28.22 -41.85
N GLY A 407 4.42 -26.95 -41.72
CA GLY A 407 3.50 -25.82 -41.63
C GLY A 407 2.57 -25.69 -42.85
N ILE A 408 1.32 -25.33 -42.57
CA ILE A 408 0.34 -24.85 -43.53
C ILE A 408 -0.06 -23.45 -43.04
N GLU A 409 0.52 -22.41 -43.63
CA GLU A 409 -0.08 -21.07 -43.63
C GLU A 409 -0.97 -20.99 -44.87
N THR A 410 -2.28 -20.91 -44.68
CA THR A 410 -3.21 -20.44 -45.71
C THR A 410 -3.42 -18.93 -45.54
N PRO A 411 -3.39 -18.13 -46.62
CA PRO A 411 -3.60 -16.70 -46.54
C PRO A 411 -5.04 -16.39 -46.12
N LEU A 412 -5.19 -15.61 -45.04
CA LEU A 412 -6.48 -15.12 -44.54
C LEU A 412 -7.08 -14.11 -45.51
N ASN A 413 -8.40 -14.18 -45.74
CA ASN A 413 -9.12 -13.22 -46.58
C ASN A 413 -9.09 -11.82 -45.94
N ASP A 414 -8.98 -10.76 -46.75
CA ASP A 414 -8.85 -9.36 -46.26
C ASP A 414 -9.97 -8.94 -45.30
N SER A 415 -11.20 -9.44 -45.50
CA SER A 415 -12.35 -9.20 -44.61
C SER A 415 -12.19 -9.84 -43.21
N GLU A 416 -11.47 -10.95 -43.10
CA GLU A 416 -11.18 -11.59 -41.80
C GLU A 416 -10.07 -10.86 -41.07
N ARG A 417 -9.09 -10.31 -41.80
CA ARG A 417 -8.02 -9.47 -41.23
C ARG A 417 -8.58 -8.18 -40.64
N GLU A 418 -9.44 -7.48 -41.37
CA GLU A 418 -10.08 -6.25 -40.89
C GLU A 418 -10.91 -6.48 -39.61
N LYS A 419 -11.67 -7.59 -39.55
CA LYS A 419 -12.43 -7.96 -38.33
C LYS A 419 -11.52 -8.26 -37.14
N ARG A 420 -10.34 -8.86 -37.37
CA ARG A 420 -9.34 -9.11 -36.32
C ARG A 420 -8.74 -7.80 -35.81
N ASP A 421 -8.42 -6.88 -36.70
CA ASP A 421 -7.83 -5.58 -36.32
C ASP A 421 -8.82 -4.72 -35.53
N ILE A 422 -10.10 -4.70 -35.92
CA ILE A 422 -11.15 -4.02 -35.15
C ILE A 422 -11.28 -4.61 -33.73
N ARG A 423 -11.26 -5.94 -33.61
CA ARG A 423 -11.33 -6.62 -32.32
C ARG A 423 -10.09 -6.33 -31.45
N ALA A 424 -8.90 -6.39 -32.04
CA ALA A 424 -7.65 -6.08 -31.37
C ALA A 424 -7.64 -4.65 -30.84
N HIS A 425 -8.05 -3.68 -31.66
CA HIS A 425 -8.22 -2.29 -31.25
C HIS A 425 -9.15 -2.14 -30.03
N GLN A 426 -10.30 -2.82 -30.05
CA GLN A 426 -11.24 -2.79 -28.92
C GLN A 426 -10.63 -3.37 -27.63
N GLN A 427 -9.85 -4.45 -27.73
CA GLN A 427 -9.17 -5.04 -26.58
C GLN A 427 -8.08 -4.12 -26.01
N ILE A 428 -7.32 -3.44 -26.86
CA ILE A 428 -6.33 -2.44 -26.44
C ILE A 428 -7.02 -1.26 -25.73
N LEU A 429 -8.11 -0.74 -26.28
CA LEU A 429 -8.87 0.32 -25.62
C LEU A 429 -9.44 -0.13 -24.28
N ALA A 430 -9.90 -1.38 -24.18
CA ALA A 430 -10.41 -1.95 -22.94
C ALA A 430 -9.32 -2.09 -21.88
N SER A 431 -8.09 -2.46 -22.25
CA SER A 431 -6.97 -2.59 -21.29
C SER A 431 -6.45 -1.23 -20.81
N LEU A 432 -6.50 -0.19 -21.65
CA LEU A 432 -6.12 1.17 -21.25
C LEU A 432 -7.13 1.81 -20.30
N LYS A 433 -8.42 1.52 -20.47
CA LYS A 433 -9.50 2.10 -19.67
C LYS A 433 -9.47 1.61 -18.22
N PHE A 434 -9.67 2.51 -17.26
CA PHE A 434 -9.96 2.19 -15.86
C PHE A 434 -11.26 2.91 -15.42
N PRO A 435 -12.02 2.37 -14.45
CA PRO A 435 -13.39 2.84 -14.19
C PRO A 435 -13.49 4.34 -13.87
N GLN A 436 -12.56 4.89 -13.09
CA GLN A 436 -12.57 6.28 -12.60
C GLN A 436 -11.89 7.29 -13.54
N MET A 437 -11.49 6.87 -14.75
CA MET A 437 -10.68 7.69 -15.67
C MET A 437 -11.29 9.06 -15.98
N GLN A 438 -12.62 9.17 -15.96
CA GLN A 438 -13.33 10.41 -16.30
C GLN A 438 -14.04 11.06 -15.10
N ASP A 439 -13.98 10.44 -13.92
CA ASP A 439 -14.78 10.86 -12.77
C ASP A 439 -14.45 12.27 -12.31
N ARG A 440 -13.14 12.57 -12.17
CA ARG A 440 -12.70 13.89 -11.72
C ARG A 440 -13.14 14.99 -12.67
N GLY A 441 -12.93 14.79 -13.98
CA GLY A 441 -13.36 15.74 -15.01
C GLY A 441 -14.85 16.07 -14.91
N GLN A 442 -15.69 15.04 -14.69
CA GLN A 442 -17.14 15.19 -14.55
C GLN A 442 -17.57 15.88 -13.25
N GLN A 443 -16.82 15.70 -12.15
CA GLN A 443 -17.09 16.32 -10.85
C GLN A 443 -16.71 17.80 -10.77
N ILE A 444 -15.76 18.29 -11.57
CA ILE A 444 -15.36 19.69 -11.54
C ILE A 444 -16.55 20.59 -11.92
N ALA A 445 -16.94 21.54 -11.07
CA ALA A 445 -18.05 22.43 -11.37
C ALA A 445 -17.88 23.15 -12.72
N ILE A 446 -18.98 23.34 -13.45
CA ILE A 446 -18.99 24.17 -14.66
C ILE A 446 -18.72 25.62 -14.25
N ALA A 447 -17.91 26.33 -15.04
CA ALA A 447 -17.67 27.76 -14.82
C ALA A 447 -19.00 28.53 -14.82
N HIS A 448 -19.13 29.51 -13.93
CA HIS A 448 -20.31 30.37 -13.88
C HIS A 448 -20.43 31.15 -15.20
N GLU A 449 -21.66 31.42 -15.64
CA GLU A 449 -21.91 32.19 -16.86
C GLU A 449 -21.12 33.52 -16.83
N LYS A 450 -20.40 33.83 -17.91
CA LYS A 450 -19.57 35.05 -18.07
C LYS A 450 -18.28 35.09 -17.24
N THR A 451 -17.81 33.97 -16.71
CA THR A 451 -16.47 33.87 -16.09
C THR A 451 -15.48 33.19 -17.04
N TYR A 452 -14.19 33.53 -16.95
CA TYR A 452 -13.09 33.00 -17.77
C TYR A 452 -13.14 33.28 -19.29
N ASP A 453 -14.16 33.95 -19.81
CA ASP A 453 -14.24 34.32 -21.24
C ASP A 453 -13.04 35.17 -21.71
N TRP A 454 -12.45 35.92 -20.78
CA TRP A 454 -11.25 36.72 -21.01
C TRP A 454 -10.01 35.89 -21.36
N VAL A 455 -9.96 34.61 -21.00
CA VAL A 455 -8.79 33.75 -21.22
C VAL A 455 -8.59 33.42 -22.70
N LEU A 456 -9.69 33.36 -23.45
CA LEU A 456 -9.69 33.06 -24.88
C LEU A 456 -9.76 34.31 -25.76
N SER A 457 -9.81 35.49 -25.15
CA SER A 457 -9.88 36.78 -25.84
C SER A 457 -8.57 37.55 -25.65
N PRO A 458 -8.00 38.18 -26.70
CA PRO A 458 -6.77 38.96 -26.56
C PRO A 458 -6.94 40.08 -25.53
N GLN A 459 -6.05 40.12 -24.54
CA GLN A 459 -6.06 41.18 -23.53
C GLN A 459 -5.53 42.50 -24.14
N GLU A 460 -6.33 43.57 -24.10
CA GLU A 460 -5.92 44.91 -24.59
C GLU A 460 -4.99 45.66 -23.61
N ILE A 461 -4.88 45.18 -22.36
CA ILE A 461 -4.09 45.82 -21.30
C ILE A 461 -2.77 45.06 -21.13
N ALA A 462 -1.66 45.79 -21.03
CA ALA A 462 -0.36 45.23 -20.70
C ALA A 462 -0.39 44.60 -19.29
N CYS A 463 -0.69 43.30 -19.23
CA CYS A 463 -0.65 42.52 -18.00
C CYS A 463 0.78 42.08 -17.70
N ARG A 464 1.08 41.81 -16.42
CA ARG A 464 2.34 41.19 -16.00
C ARG A 464 2.49 39.75 -16.55
N TRP A 465 1.39 39.13 -16.93
CA TRP A 465 1.29 37.72 -17.29
C TRP A 465 1.13 37.52 -18.80
N ASP A 466 1.49 36.34 -19.29
CA ASP A 466 1.33 35.99 -20.70
C ASP A 466 -0.15 35.80 -21.09
N ASP A 467 -0.46 36.01 -22.36
CA ASP A 467 -1.80 35.88 -22.90
C ASP A 467 -2.01 34.51 -23.56
N LEU A 468 -2.96 33.71 -23.04
CA LEU A 468 -3.22 32.36 -23.55
C LEU A 468 -3.74 32.39 -25.00
N SER A 469 -4.57 33.38 -25.36
CA SER A 469 -5.10 33.49 -26.73
C SER A 469 -3.99 33.74 -27.76
N THR A 470 -2.99 34.53 -27.39
CA THR A 470 -1.79 34.83 -28.18
C THR A 470 -0.89 33.60 -28.27
N TRP A 471 -0.71 32.88 -27.16
CA TRP A 471 0.02 31.61 -27.16
C TRP A 471 -0.67 30.53 -28.01
N LEU A 472 -2.00 30.41 -27.93
CA LEU A 472 -2.78 29.52 -28.79
C LEU A 472 -2.61 29.91 -30.26
N SER A 473 -2.45 31.21 -30.54
CA SER A 473 -2.27 31.74 -31.89
C SER A 473 -0.83 31.71 -32.42
N SER A 474 0.18 31.50 -31.56
CA SER A 474 1.58 31.52 -31.97
C SER A 474 1.98 30.28 -32.76
N ASP A 475 2.93 30.47 -33.69
CA ASP A 475 3.53 29.37 -34.45
C ASP A 475 4.27 28.40 -33.50
N THR A 476 4.25 27.14 -33.90
CA THR A 476 4.61 25.95 -33.13
C THR A 476 6.09 25.84 -32.77
N GLU A 477 6.99 26.64 -33.33
CA GLU A 477 8.44 26.43 -33.16
C GLU A 477 9.01 26.90 -31.82
N THR A 478 8.40 27.88 -31.13
CA THR A 478 9.05 28.53 -29.95
C THR A 478 8.27 28.44 -28.63
N ARG A 479 6.95 28.18 -28.62
CA ARG A 479 6.13 28.18 -27.40
C ARG A 479 5.12 27.05 -27.38
N LYS A 480 5.47 25.89 -26.81
CA LYS A 480 4.65 24.67 -26.85
C LYS A 480 4.04 24.24 -25.53
N ILE A 481 4.54 24.76 -24.41
CA ILE A 481 3.99 24.54 -23.07
C ILE A 481 3.44 25.87 -22.57
N PHE A 482 2.26 25.84 -21.94
CA PHE A 482 1.69 26.97 -21.21
C PHE A 482 1.38 26.54 -19.78
N TRP A 483 1.80 27.34 -18.80
CA TRP A 483 1.63 26.99 -17.40
C TRP A 483 0.59 27.89 -16.71
N ILE A 484 -0.46 27.27 -16.18
CA ILE A 484 -1.49 27.91 -15.37
C ILE A 484 -1.19 27.64 -13.89
N SER A 485 -0.61 28.63 -13.23
CA SER A 485 -0.28 28.55 -11.81
C SER A 485 -1.37 29.20 -10.95
N GLY A 486 -1.49 28.77 -9.70
CA GLY A 486 -2.24 29.54 -8.71
C GLY A 486 -2.47 28.87 -7.37
N LYS A 487 -2.99 29.67 -6.42
CA LYS A 487 -3.31 29.24 -5.04
C LYS A 487 -4.31 28.07 -4.98
N PRO A 488 -4.34 27.31 -3.88
CA PRO A 488 -5.47 26.41 -3.58
C PRO A 488 -6.78 27.20 -3.66
N GLY A 489 -7.81 26.61 -4.26
CA GLY A 489 -9.13 27.26 -4.36
C GLY A 489 -9.27 28.40 -5.37
N SER A 490 -8.22 28.74 -6.15
CA SER A 490 -8.28 29.82 -7.15
C SER A 490 -9.09 29.50 -8.41
N GLY A 491 -9.55 28.26 -8.58
CA GLY A 491 -10.37 27.84 -9.73
C GLY A 491 -9.60 27.23 -10.91
N LYS A 492 -8.35 26.77 -10.71
CA LYS A 492 -7.52 26.14 -11.76
C LYS A 492 -8.24 25.01 -12.51
N SER A 493 -8.76 24.02 -11.78
CA SER A 493 -9.48 22.89 -12.38
C SER A 493 -10.74 23.33 -13.13
N THR A 494 -11.48 24.33 -12.60
CA THR A 494 -12.65 24.92 -13.27
C THR A 494 -12.26 25.61 -14.57
N LEU A 495 -11.15 26.35 -14.58
CA LEU A 495 -10.59 26.93 -15.80
C LEU A 495 -10.15 25.83 -16.79
N MET A 496 -9.47 24.78 -16.33
CA MET A 496 -9.04 23.67 -17.20
C MET A 496 -10.23 22.95 -17.84
N ARG A 497 -11.34 22.74 -17.11
CA ARG A 497 -12.60 22.21 -17.67
C ARG A 497 -13.26 23.20 -18.64
N PHE A 498 -13.23 24.50 -18.34
CA PHE A 498 -13.72 25.54 -19.28
C PHE A 498 -12.92 25.53 -20.59
N LEU A 499 -11.60 25.40 -20.51
CA LEU A 499 -10.70 25.31 -21.67
C LEU A 499 -10.97 24.02 -22.46
N GLU A 500 -11.08 22.88 -21.78
CA GLU A 500 -11.45 21.61 -22.42
C GLU A 500 -12.76 21.77 -23.23
N GLN A 501 -13.82 22.31 -22.63
CA GLN A 501 -15.11 22.47 -23.30
C GLN A 501 -15.07 23.47 -24.46
N ASN A 502 -14.43 24.63 -24.28
CA ASN A 502 -14.46 25.68 -25.30
C ASN A 502 -13.45 25.44 -26.43
N LEU A 503 -12.27 24.88 -26.14
CA LEU A 503 -11.28 24.57 -27.16
C LEU A 503 -11.67 23.35 -28.01
N THR A 504 -12.47 22.43 -27.46
CA THR A 504 -13.02 21.29 -28.21
C THR A 504 -14.27 21.65 -29.01
N ALA A 505 -15.18 22.47 -28.45
CA ALA A 505 -16.47 22.80 -29.07
C ALA A 505 -16.41 23.95 -30.09
N LYS A 506 -15.50 24.92 -29.90
CA LYS A 506 -15.39 26.08 -30.78
C LYS A 506 -14.14 25.94 -31.66
N GLN A 507 -14.28 26.28 -32.94
CA GLN A 507 -13.17 26.45 -33.89
C GLN A 507 -12.26 27.65 -33.53
N HIS A 508 -12.00 27.96 -32.25
CA HIS A 508 -10.95 28.91 -31.86
C HIS A 508 -9.54 28.34 -32.11
N MET A 509 -9.43 27.17 -32.73
CA MET A 509 -8.17 26.47 -33.04
C MET A 509 -7.36 27.12 -34.18
N LEU A 510 -7.81 28.24 -34.74
CA LEU A 510 -7.58 28.55 -36.15
C LEU A 510 -6.25 29.18 -36.59
N PRO A 511 -5.34 29.70 -35.73
CA PRO A 511 -4.03 30.11 -36.24
C PRO A 511 -3.01 28.96 -36.21
N TRP A 512 -2.82 28.32 -35.05
CA TRP A 512 -1.79 27.28 -34.91
C TRP A 512 -2.19 25.96 -35.55
N ALA A 513 -3.49 25.64 -35.60
CA ALA A 513 -3.97 24.41 -36.22
C ALA A 513 -4.14 24.51 -37.73
N GLN A 514 -4.00 25.70 -38.33
CA GLN A 514 -4.05 25.94 -39.79
C GLN A 514 -5.12 25.06 -40.48
N THR A 515 -4.71 24.16 -41.39
CA THR A 515 -5.57 23.18 -42.08
C THR A 515 -5.63 21.80 -41.40
N SER A 516 -4.89 21.61 -40.32
CA SER A 516 -4.80 20.35 -39.57
C SER A 516 -5.96 20.18 -38.61
N SER A 517 -6.41 18.93 -38.44
CA SER A 517 -7.40 18.59 -37.40
C SER A 517 -6.71 18.43 -36.04
N VAL A 518 -7.36 18.87 -34.96
CA VAL A 518 -6.79 18.77 -33.61
C VAL A 518 -7.42 17.62 -32.84
N ILE A 519 -6.58 16.83 -32.17
CA ILE A 519 -6.97 15.77 -31.25
C ILE A 519 -6.77 16.28 -29.83
N PRO A 520 -7.86 16.63 -29.12
CA PRO A 520 -7.80 16.99 -27.71
C PRO A 520 -7.61 15.73 -26.85
N ALA A 521 -6.76 15.82 -25.84
CA ALA A 521 -6.70 14.87 -24.75
C ALA A 521 -6.50 15.58 -23.40
N SER A 522 -7.32 15.24 -22.41
CA SER A 522 -7.34 15.90 -21.11
C SER A 522 -7.09 14.92 -19.97
N TYR A 523 -6.45 15.38 -18.91
CA TYR A 523 -6.29 14.62 -17.68
C TYR A 523 -6.46 15.54 -16.49
N PHE A 524 -7.29 15.10 -15.53
CA PHE A 524 -7.55 15.82 -14.30
C PHE A 524 -7.06 14.98 -13.14
N SER A 525 -5.90 15.35 -12.60
CA SER A 525 -5.35 14.71 -11.42
C SER A 525 -6.21 15.02 -10.20
N TRP A 526 -6.22 14.09 -9.25
CA TRP A 526 -6.97 14.25 -8.01
C TRP A 526 -6.24 13.56 -6.87
N ASN A 527 -5.65 14.32 -5.95
CA ASN A 527 -4.95 13.76 -4.80
C ASN A 527 -5.90 12.92 -3.94
N ALA A 528 -7.13 13.40 -3.68
CA ALA A 528 -8.15 12.63 -2.96
C ALA A 528 -8.78 11.50 -3.79
N GLY A 529 -8.35 11.33 -5.05
CA GLY A 529 -8.75 10.22 -5.91
C GLY A 529 -7.91 8.96 -5.70
N ASN A 530 -8.18 7.96 -6.54
CA ASN A 530 -7.52 6.66 -6.43
C ASN A 530 -6.07 6.67 -6.93
N LYS A 531 -5.32 5.59 -6.68
CA LYS A 531 -3.91 5.46 -7.10
C LYS A 531 -3.66 5.79 -8.57
N LEU A 532 -4.57 5.40 -9.48
CA LEU A 532 -4.43 5.72 -10.90
C LEU A 532 -4.69 7.22 -11.18
N GLN A 533 -5.65 7.86 -10.52
CA GLN A 533 -5.94 9.29 -10.68
C GLN A 533 -4.83 10.23 -10.17
N LYS A 534 -3.90 9.73 -9.33
CA LYS A 534 -2.75 10.48 -8.81
C LYS A 534 -1.39 9.96 -9.28
N SER A 535 -1.32 9.20 -10.38
CA SER A 535 -0.07 8.62 -10.91
C SER A 535 0.18 8.89 -12.40
N LEU A 536 1.45 8.79 -12.81
CA LEU A 536 1.88 8.90 -14.20
C LEU A 536 1.22 7.84 -15.10
N THR A 537 1.09 6.61 -14.62
CA THR A 537 0.43 5.52 -15.33
C THR A 537 -1.01 5.89 -15.71
N GLY A 538 -1.77 6.49 -14.80
CA GLY A 538 -3.14 6.93 -15.07
C GLY A 538 -3.21 8.05 -16.10
N LEU A 539 -2.31 9.03 -16.01
CA LEU A 539 -2.14 10.09 -17.01
C LEU A 539 -1.89 9.51 -18.41
N LEU A 540 -0.88 8.65 -18.54
CA LEU A 540 -0.48 8.10 -19.83
C LEU A 540 -1.54 7.18 -20.43
N ARG A 541 -2.17 6.33 -19.62
CA ARG A 541 -3.29 5.48 -20.06
C ARG A 541 -4.46 6.32 -20.55
N SER A 542 -4.81 7.41 -19.85
CA SER A 542 -5.90 8.29 -20.24
C SER A 542 -5.61 9.02 -21.56
N ILE A 543 -4.40 9.59 -21.70
CA ILE A 543 -3.99 10.27 -22.94
C ILE A 543 -4.00 9.30 -24.12
N LEU A 544 -3.37 8.13 -23.97
CA LEU A 544 -3.28 7.14 -25.04
C LEU A 544 -4.67 6.62 -25.43
N TRP A 545 -5.53 6.34 -24.45
CA TRP A 545 -6.91 5.91 -24.70
C TRP A 545 -7.70 6.97 -25.48
N GLN A 546 -7.58 8.25 -25.11
CA GLN A 546 -8.29 9.35 -25.80
C GLN A 546 -7.81 9.55 -27.24
N ILE A 547 -6.50 9.44 -27.49
CA ILE A 547 -5.94 9.55 -28.83
C ILE A 547 -6.39 8.37 -29.71
N LEU A 548 -6.20 7.14 -29.22
CA LEU A 548 -6.54 5.92 -29.98
C LEU A 548 -8.05 5.80 -30.24
N LYS A 549 -8.89 6.25 -29.29
CA LYS A 549 -10.35 6.29 -29.49
C LYS A 549 -10.76 7.23 -30.63
N GLN A 550 -10.07 8.36 -30.79
CA GLN A 550 -10.32 9.33 -31.87
C GLN A 550 -9.67 8.90 -33.20
N LYS A 551 -8.58 8.14 -33.14
CA LYS A 551 -7.84 7.61 -34.30
C LYS A 551 -7.53 6.13 -34.17
N PRO A 552 -8.51 5.24 -34.45
CA PRO A 552 -8.33 3.81 -34.37
C PRO A 552 -7.21 3.27 -35.26
N SER A 553 -7.00 3.88 -36.43
CA SER A 553 -5.98 3.47 -37.41
C SER A 553 -4.55 3.51 -36.86
N LEU A 554 -4.28 4.35 -35.86
CA LEU A 554 -2.95 4.44 -35.24
C LEU A 554 -2.61 3.23 -34.37
N THR A 555 -3.62 2.47 -33.92
CA THR A 555 -3.42 1.45 -32.88
C THR A 555 -2.42 0.38 -33.32
N SER A 556 -2.50 -0.08 -34.57
CA SER A 556 -1.56 -1.07 -35.10
C SER A 556 -0.15 -0.53 -35.34
N GLU A 557 0.02 0.80 -35.41
CA GLU A 557 1.31 1.45 -35.65
C GLU A 557 2.05 1.77 -34.33
N VAL A 558 1.29 2.15 -33.31
CA VAL A 558 1.86 2.71 -32.07
C VAL A 558 1.86 1.72 -30.91
N ILE A 559 1.17 0.58 -31.03
CA ILE A 559 1.25 -0.51 -30.05
C ILE A 559 2.38 -1.46 -30.45
N ASP A 560 3.06 -2.04 -29.47
CA ASP A 560 4.11 -3.04 -29.74
C ASP A 560 3.54 -4.28 -30.45
N ASP A 561 4.27 -4.84 -31.41
CA ASP A 561 3.85 -5.99 -32.23
C ASP A 561 3.43 -7.20 -31.37
N THR A 562 4.09 -7.42 -30.24
CA THR A 562 3.76 -8.54 -29.33
C THR A 562 2.38 -8.34 -28.70
N ARG A 563 2.08 -7.12 -28.22
CA ARG A 563 0.80 -6.77 -27.62
C ARG A 563 -0.31 -6.70 -28.67
N TRP A 564 -0.01 -6.18 -29.87
CA TRP A 564 -0.96 -6.14 -30.98
C TRP A 564 -1.36 -7.55 -31.44
N THR A 565 -0.37 -8.44 -31.61
CA THR A 565 -0.60 -9.85 -31.97
C THR A 565 -1.41 -10.58 -30.89
N ALA A 566 -1.10 -10.33 -29.61
CA ALA A 566 -1.88 -10.87 -28.49
C ALA A 566 -3.33 -10.38 -28.49
N ALA A 567 -3.59 -9.13 -28.86
CA ALA A 567 -4.95 -8.57 -28.98
C ALA A 567 -5.72 -9.13 -30.20
N GLN A 568 -5.03 -9.54 -31.27
CA GLN A 568 -5.65 -10.22 -32.40
C GLN A 568 -6.01 -11.67 -32.07
N ALA A 569 -5.22 -12.34 -31.22
CA ALA A 569 -5.48 -13.67 -30.73
C ALA A 569 -6.65 -13.63 -29.73
N SER A 570 -7.82 -14.09 -30.17
CA SER A 570 -9.13 -13.92 -29.52
C SER A 570 -9.34 -14.58 -28.15
N SER A 571 -8.28 -14.93 -27.42
CA SER A 571 -8.30 -15.77 -26.22
C SER A 571 -7.18 -15.41 -25.23
N GLY A 572 -7.44 -14.42 -24.36
CA GLY A 572 -6.58 -14.06 -23.23
C GLY A 572 -6.82 -12.64 -22.72
N ALA A 573 -6.59 -12.39 -21.42
CA ALA A 573 -6.46 -11.04 -20.89
C ALA A 573 -5.10 -10.47 -21.31
N LEU A 574 -5.06 -9.22 -21.79
CA LEU A 574 -3.82 -8.54 -22.15
C LEU A 574 -2.97 -8.30 -20.89
N PRO A 575 -1.62 -8.34 -20.98
CA PRO A 575 -0.74 -7.99 -19.87
C PRO A 575 -1.00 -6.57 -19.33
N ASP A 576 -0.62 -6.32 -18.08
CA ASP A 576 -0.67 -4.96 -17.52
C ASP A 576 0.26 -4.00 -18.30
N TRP A 577 -0.03 -2.70 -18.20
CA TRP A 577 0.73 -1.65 -18.87
C TRP A 577 1.92 -1.20 -18.01
N ASP A 578 3.11 -1.14 -18.61
CA ASP A 578 4.30 -0.52 -18.01
C ASP A 578 4.42 0.95 -18.41
N ASP A 579 4.95 1.80 -17.53
CA ASP A 579 5.11 3.24 -17.81
C ASP A 579 6.06 3.51 -18.98
N SER A 580 7.12 2.73 -19.15
CA SER A 580 8.07 2.89 -20.27
C SER A 580 7.41 2.55 -21.59
N GLU A 581 6.58 1.49 -21.60
CA GLU A 581 5.77 1.12 -22.76
C GLU A 581 4.77 2.25 -23.10
N LEU A 582 4.03 2.73 -22.10
CA LEU A 582 3.04 3.80 -22.27
C LEU A 582 3.68 5.10 -22.78
N ILE A 583 4.83 5.50 -22.23
CA ILE A 583 5.59 6.68 -22.69
C ILE A 583 5.96 6.52 -24.17
N SER A 584 6.46 5.34 -24.56
CA SER A 584 6.82 5.04 -25.96
C SER A 584 5.59 5.10 -26.88
N CYS A 585 4.48 4.49 -26.48
CA CYS A 585 3.23 4.50 -27.25
C CYS A 585 2.66 5.91 -27.42
N VAL A 586 2.66 6.75 -26.37
CA VAL A 586 2.22 8.15 -26.45
C VAL A 586 3.14 8.96 -27.38
N GLN A 587 4.46 8.80 -27.26
CA GLN A 587 5.44 9.48 -28.12
C GLN A 587 5.27 9.09 -29.59
N ARG A 588 5.10 7.79 -29.89
CA ARG A 588 4.82 7.31 -31.25
C ARG A 588 3.47 7.81 -31.76
N SER A 589 2.44 7.83 -30.92
CA SER A 589 1.12 8.36 -31.31
C SER A 589 1.18 9.82 -31.73
N ILE A 590 1.83 10.67 -30.94
CA ILE A 590 1.97 12.09 -31.27
C ILE A 590 2.81 12.25 -32.54
N SER A 591 3.90 11.49 -32.68
CA SER A 591 4.79 11.58 -33.85
C SER A 591 4.08 11.16 -35.15
N SER A 592 3.34 10.05 -35.13
CA SER A 592 2.65 9.50 -36.32
C SER A 592 1.51 10.41 -36.79
N LEU A 593 0.80 11.05 -35.84
CA LEU A 593 -0.22 12.06 -36.14
C LEU A 593 0.32 13.28 -36.90
N ARG A 594 1.61 13.60 -36.76
CA ARG A 594 2.24 14.71 -37.49
C ARG A 594 2.19 14.49 -38.99
N ASP A 595 2.43 13.25 -39.43
CA ASP A 595 2.49 12.88 -40.84
C ASP A 595 1.09 12.88 -41.49
N ASP A 596 0.06 12.58 -40.70
CA ASP A 596 -1.34 12.57 -41.12
C ASP A 596 -2.04 13.94 -41.10
N SER A 597 -1.29 15.04 -40.93
CA SER A 597 -1.85 16.41 -40.79
C SER A 597 -2.76 16.58 -39.55
N PHE A 598 -2.45 15.91 -38.45
CA PHE A 598 -3.11 16.12 -37.15
C PHE A 598 -2.19 16.81 -36.15
N ARG A 599 -2.80 17.58 -35.26
CA ARG A 599 -2.13 18.22 -34.12
C ARG A 599 -2.76 17.76 -32.82
N VAL A 600 -1.99 17.74 -31.74
CA VAL A 600 -2.45 17.27 -30.42
C VAL A 600 -2.52 18.44 -29.45
N LEU A 601 -3.63 18.56 -28.73
CA LEU A 601 -3.77 19.51 -27.63
C LEU A 601 -3.90 18.72 -26.33
N LEU A 602 -2.88 18.80 -25.48
CA LEU A 602 -2.84 18.14 -24.18
C LEU A 602 -3.19 19.12 -23.07
N LEU A 603 -4.19 18.79 -22.26
CA LEU A 603 -4.55 19.52 -21.05
C LEU A 603 -4.29 18.62 -19.84
N VAL A 604 -3.38 19.02 -18.95
CA VAL A 604 -3.07 18.28 -17.73
C VAL A 604 -3.30 19.19 -16.53
N ASP A 605 -4.35 18.91 -15.78
CA ASP A 605 -4.72 19.64 -14.56
C ASP A 605 -4.16 18.93 -13.31
N GLY A 606 -3.60 19.71 -12.39
CA GLY A 606 -3.15 19.22 -11.09
C GLY A 606 -1.79 18.53 -11.10
N LEU A 607 -0.75 19.16 -11.65
CA LEU A 607 0.62 18.64 -11.55
C LEU A 607 1.09 18.46 -10.10
N ASP A 608 0.63 19.31 -9.18
CA ASP A 608 0.92 19.23 -7.74
C ASP A 608 0.14 18.12 -7.02
N GLU A 609 -0.78 17.44 -7.70
CA GLU A 609 -1.66 16.43 -7.11
C GLU A 609 -1.16 14.99 -7.36
N PHE A 610 -0.03 14.82 -8.08
CA PHE A 610 0.61 13.51 -8.25
C PHE A 610 1.29 13.07 -6.94
N GLU A 611 1.11 11.80 -6.57
CA GLU A 611 1.76 11.23 -5.38
C GLU A 611 3.18 10.75 -5.71
N CYS A 612 4.12 11.68 -5.76
CA CYS A 612 5.52 11.39 -6.06
C CYS A 612 6.50 12.36 -5.38
N SER A 613 7.79 12.01 -5.35
CA SER A 613 8.83 12.89 -4.83
C SER A 613 9.21 13.98 -5.84
N ASP A 614 9.92 15.02 -5.38
CA ASP A 614 10.39 16.10 -6.24
C ASP A 614 11.26 15.58 -7.40
N GLU A 615 12.10 14.56 -7.18
CA GLU A 615 12.92 13.97 -8.25
C GLU A 615 12.07 13.31 -9.35
N ILE A 616 10.93 12.72 -8.98
CA ILE A 616 9.99 12.12 -9.94
C ILE A 616 9.22 13.23 -10.68
N HIS A 617 8.87 14.34 -10.02
CA HIS A 617 8.30 15.51 -10.68
C HIS A 617 9.24 16.06 -11.76
N GLU A 618 10.55 16.13 -11.50
CA GLU A 618 11.54 16.52 -12.52
C GLU A 618 11.52 15.57 -13.73
N GLU A 619 11.41 14.25 -13.51
CA GLU A 619 11.28 13.26 -14.60
C GLU A 619 9.98 13.46 -15.40
N HIS A 620 8.87 13.77 -14.74
CA HIS A 620 7.62 14.14 -15.41
C HIS A 620 7.79 15.41 -16.27
N MET A 621 8.50 16.42 -15.77
CA MET A 621 8.78 17.64 -16.53
C MET A 621 9.68 17.37 -17.74
N LYS A 622 10.71 16.52 -17.59
CA LYS A 622 11.53 16.04 -18.72
C LYS A 622 10.67 15.34 -19.78
N LEU A 623 9.70 14.52 -19.35
CA LEU A 623 8.75 13.88 -20.26
C LEU A 623 7.89 14.92 -21.01
N PHE A 624 7.28 15.89 -20.33
CA PHE A 624 6.45 16.91 -21.01
C PHE A 624 7.27 17.75 -22.01
N ARG A 625 8.52 18.11 -21.67
CA ARG A 625 9.43 18.78 -22.61
C ARG A 625 9.75 17.91 -23.83
N LYS A 626 9.99 16.61 -23.61
CA LYS A 626 10.21 15.64 -24.70
C LYS A 626 8.97 15.46 -25.56
N LEU A 627 7.77 15.47 -24.98
CA LEU A 627 6.52 15.46 -25.75
C LEU A 627 6.40 16.76 -26.57
N ALA A 628 6.63 17.92 -25.96
CA ALA A 628 6.61 19.20 -26.65
C ALA A 628 7.61 19.24 -27.83
N SER A 629 8.78 18.61 -27.74
CA SER A 629 9.76 18.64 -28.84
C SER A 629 9.29 17.93 -30.13
N THR A 630 8.27 17.08 -30.09
CA THR A 630 7.73 16.35 -31.27
C THR A 630 7.14 17.24 -32.37
N GLY A 631 6.79 18.50 -32.07
CA GLY A 631 6.48 19.54 -33.07
C GLY A 631 4.99 19.79 -33.33
N ASN A 632 4.14 18.78 -33.24
CA ASN A 632 2.71 18.87 -33.53
C ASN A 632 1.83 18.85 -32.27
N VAL A 633 2.38 19.18 -31.10
CA VAL A 633 1.66 19.20 -29.83
C VAL A 633 1.77 20.55 -29.13
N LYS A 634 0.65 20.99 -28.54
CA LYS A 634 0.59 22.06 -27.53
C LYS A 634 0.10 21.48 -26.20
N ILE A 635 0.73 21.89 -25.11
CA ILE A 635 0.49 21.35 -23.76
C ILE A 635 0.12 22.50 -22.82
N ILE A 636 -1.03 22.38 -22.15
CA ILE A 636 -1.44 23.26 -21.06
C ILE A 636 -1.32 22.47 -19.77
N LEU A 637 -0.48 22.96 -18.86
CA LEU A 637 -0.22 22.38 -17.55
C LEU A 637 -0.81 23.28 -16.47
N SER A 638 -1.52 22.73 -15.50
CA SER A 638 -1.97 23.47 -14.32
C SER A 638 -1.32 22.95 -13.05
N GLY A 639 -1.04 23.84 -12.07
CA GLY A 639 -0.63 23.40 -10.74
C GLY A 639 -0.31 24.53 -9.75
N ARG A 640 0.16 24.17 -8.55
CA ARG A 640 0.69 25.12 -7.55
C ARG A 640 2.07 25.65 -7.98
N PRO A 641 2.47 26.87 -7.56
CA PRO A 641 3.78 27.43 -7.89
C PRO A 641 4.88 26.88 -6.97
N TRP A 642 5.01 25.55 -6.86
CA TRP A 642 6.11 24.92 -6.12
C TRP A 642 7.44 25.13 -6.83
N ASN A 643 8.54 25.12 -6.07
CA ASN A 643 9.87 25.42 -6.60
C ASN A 643 10.26 24.46 -7.74
N VAL A 644 9.97 23.15 -7.60
CA VAL A 644 10.21 22.14 -8.65
C VAL A 644 9.56 22.51 -9.99
N PHE A 645 8.35 23.08 -9.98
CA PHE A 645 7.69 23.55 -11.19
C PHE A 645 8.16 24.93 -11.62
N GLN A 646 8.52 25.81 -10.68
CA GLN A 646 9.06 27.13 -11.04
C GLN A 646 10.39 27.02 -11.75
N ASP A 647 11.30 26.19 -11.24
CA ASP A 647 12.63 26.00 -11.82
C ASP A 647 12.50 25.45 -13.25
N ASP A 648 11.57 24.51 -13.47
CA ASP A 648 11.37 23.89 -14.76
C ASP A 648 10.50 24.66 -15.76
N LEU A 649 9.47 25.38 -15.28
CA LEU A 649 8.48 26.04 -16.12
C LEU A 649 8.67 27.56 -16.19
N CYS A 650 9.68 28.13 -15.54
CA CYS A 650 9.89 29.58 -15.50
C CYS A 650 10.07 30.21 -16.89
N GLU A 651 10.65 29.47 -17.83
CA GLU A 651 10.95 29.89 -19.20
C GLU A 651 9.72 29.87 -20.13
N PHE A 652 8.67 29.12 -19.77
CA PHE A 652 7.47 29.01 -20.58
C PHE A 652 6.45 30.11 -20.26
N PRO A 653 5.59 30.47 -21.25
CA PRO A 653 4.48 31.38 -21.02
C PRO A 653 3.59 30.92 -19.86
N LYS A 654 3.25 31.84 -18.96
CA LYS A 654 2.51 31.50 -17.75
C LYS A 654 1.56 32.58 -17.29
N ILE A 655 0.52 32.13 -16.61
CA ILE A 655 -0.41 32.98 -15.86
C ILE A 655 -0.46 32.57 -14.40
N ARG A 656 -0.87 33.53 -13.57
CA ARG A 656 -1.18 33.31 -12.16
C ARG A 656 -2.64 33.65 -11.92
N LEU A 657 -3.44 32.63 -11.63
CA LEU A 657 -4.90 32.73 -11.72
C LEU A 657 -5.50 33.69 -10.69
N GLU A 658 -4.98 33.73 -9.47
CA GLU A 658 -5.47 34.65 -8.42
C GLU A 658 -5.30 36.13 -8.77
N ASP A 659 -4.35 36.47 -9.66
CA ASP A 659 -4.12 37.86 -10.07
C ASP A 659 -5.07 38.31 -11.19
N LEU A 660 -5.75 37.37 -11.86
CA LEU A 660 -6.55 37.61 -13.07
C LEU A 660 -8.05 37.38 -12.87
N THR A 661 -8.44 36.79 -11.74
CA THR A 661 -9.83 36.35 -11.50
C THR A 661 -10.68 37.35 -10.73
N ARG A 662 -10.16 38.53 -10.42
CA ARG A 662 -10.86 39.54 -9.60
C ARG A 662 -12.20 39.97 -10.20
N ASP A 663 -12.24 40.24 -11.50
CA ASP A 663 -13.46 40.67 -12.18
C ASP A 663 -14.48 39.52 -12.33
N ASP A 664 -14.00 38.30 -12.54
CA ASP A 664 -14.85 37.10 -12.55
C ASP A 664 -15.48 36.86 -11.16
N ILE A 665 -14.70 37.01 -10.09
CA ILE A 665 -15.19 36.93 -8.69
C ILE A 665 -16.26 38.00 -8.45
N SER A 666 -16.01 39.24 -8.86
CA SER A 666 -16.99 40.33 -8.70
C SER A 666 -18.29 40.04 -9.45
N THR A 667 -18.17 39.50 -10.67
CA THR A 667 -19.31 39.10 -11.51
C THR A 667 -20.11 37.98 -10.85
N TYR A 668 -19.44 36.95 -10.34
CA TYR A 668 -20.05 35.82 -9.61
C TYR A 668 -20.78 36.27 -8.33
N VAL A 669 -20.16 37.11 -7.51
CA VAL A 669 -20.78 37.62 -6.27
C VAL A 669 -22.02 38.44 -6.63
N ARG A 670 -21.92 39.31 -7.64
CA ARG A 670 -23.02 40.16 -8.08
C ARG A 670 -24.20 39.33 -8.61
N SER A 671 -23.96 38.36 -9.50
CA SER A 671 -25.03 37.50 -10.01
C SER A 671 -25.70 36.70 -8.90
N SER A 672 -24.90 36.03 -8.06
CA SER A 672 -25.39 35.19 -6.96
C SER A 672 -26.26 35.98 -5.97
N PHE A 673 -25.88 37.22 -5.66
CA PHE A 673 -26.66 38.08 -4.79
C PHE A 673 -27.91 38.63 -5.48
N LEU A 674 -27.82 39.03 -6.75
CA LEU A 674 -28.97 39.52 -7.51
C LEU A 674 -30.01 38.43 -7.78
N ASP A 675 -29.65 37.15 -7.75
CA ASP A 675 -30.62 36.07 -7.82
C ASP A 675 -31.58 36.08 -6.62
N SER A 676 -31.13 36.54 -5.44
CA SER A 676 -31.96 36.68 -4.24
C SER A 676 -32.93 37.87 -4.34
N PRO A 677 -34.26 37.65 -4.29
CA PRO A 677 -35.25 38.73 -4.31
C PRO A 677 -35.05 39.74 -3.17
N ARG A 678 -34.63 39.25 -2.00
CA ARG A 678 -34.44 40.08 -0.81
C ARG A 678 -33.21 40.98 -0.94
N PHE A 679 -32.13 40.46 -1.51
CA PHE A 679 -30.97 41.29 -1.81
C PHE A 679 -31.26 42.33 -2.89
N ARG A 680 -32.05 42.01 -3.93
CA ARG A 680 -32.49 43.02 -4.91
C ARG A 680 -33.17 44.22 -4.25
N TYR A 681 -34.06 43.96 -3.28
CA TYR A 681 -34.72 45.01 -2.51
C TYR A 681 -33.76 45.80 -1.61
N LEU A 682 -32.83 45.12 -0.95
CA LEU A 682 -31.79 45.76 -0.13
C LEU A 682 -30.88 46.65 -1.00
N SER A 683 -30.48 46.15 -2.18
CA SER A 683 -29.67 46.88 -3.16
C SER A 683 -30.40 48.10 -3.72
N SER A 684 -31.70 48.02 -4.00
CA SER A 684 -32.47 49.17 -4.47
C SER A 684 -32.64 50.25 -3.41
N SER A 685 -32.59 49.87 -2.12
CA SER A 685 -32.72 50.78 -0.99
C SER A 685 -31.40 51.50 -0.69
N ASP A 686 -30.26 50.82 -0.84
CA ASP A 686 -28.93 51.38 -0.64
C ASP A 686 -27.89 50.74 -1.58
N GLN A 687 -27.82 51.27 -2.80
CA GLN A 687 -26.96 50.72 -3.85
C GLN A 687 -25.47 50.89 -3.54
N ASN A 688 -25.11 51.97 -2.83
CA ASN A 688 -23.72 52.25 -2.49
C ASN A 688 -23.19 51.20 -1.51
N THR A 689 -23.92 50.95 -0.41
CA THR A 689 -23.51 49.96 0.58
C THR A 689 -23.54 48.53 0.01
N ALA A 690 -24.51 48.21 -0.86
CA ALA A 690 -24.54 46.93 -1.57
C ALA A 690 -23.32 46.73 -2.48
N ASN A 691 -22.92 47.76 -3.23
CA ASN A 691 -21.71 47.73 -4.06
C ASN A 691 -20.43 47.65 -3.22
N SER A 692 -20.38 48.34 -2.08
CA SER A 692 -19.26 48.24 -1.13
C SER A 692 -19.12 46.84 -0.54
N LEU A 693 -20.23 46.16 -0.24
CA LEU A 693 -20.21 44.76 0.22
C LEU A 693 -19.64 43.84 -0.87
N ILE A 694 -20.09 43.97 -2.12
CA ILE A 694 -19.57 43.18 -3.25
C ILE A 694 -18.06 43.45 -3.44
N PHE A 695 -17.65 44.71 -3.36
CA PHE A 695 -16.24 45.11 -3.44
C PHE A 695 -15.42 44.49 -2.29
N ALA A 696 -15.90 44.57 -1.05
CA ALA A 696 -15.22 44.03 0.12
C ALA A 696 -15.05 42.51 0.03
N ILE A 697 -16.08 41.78 -0.44
CA ILE A 697 -15.97 40.33 -0.69
C ILE A 697 -14.91 40.05 -1.77
N THR A 698 -14.97 40.80 -2.87
CA THR A 698 -14.04 40.62 -4.00
C THR A 698 -12.59 40.88 -3.60
N ASP A 699 -12.35 41.91 -2.80
CA ASP A 699 -11.02 42.30 -2.33
C ASP A 699 -10.48 41.28 -1.30
N LYS A 700 -11.30 40.92 -0.31
CA LYS A 700 -10.94 39.97 0.74
C LYS A 700 -10.70 38.56 0.22
N ALA A 701 -11.32 38.19 -0.90
CA ALA A 701 -11.13 36.88 -1.53
C ALA A 701 -9.69 36.61 -1.99
N ALA A 702 -8.89 37.65 -2.28
CA ALA A 702 -7.50 37.52 -2.74
C ALA A 702 -7.30 36.48 -3.87
N GLY A 703 -8.29 36.36 -4.77
CA GLY A 703 -8.30 35.43 -5.90
C GLY A 703 -8.66 33.97 -5.58
N VAL A 704 -9.19 33.68 -4.39
CA VAL A 704 -9.58 32.33 -3.94
C VAL A 704 -11.09 32.12 -4.14
N PHE A 705 -11.48 31.63 -5.32
CA PHE A 705 -12.87 31.36 -5.70
C PHE A 705 -13.65 30.48 -4.73
N LEU A 706 -13.01 29.47 -4.14
CA LEU A 706 -13.67 28.62 -3.16
C LEU A 706 -14.11 29.41 -1.92
N TRP A 707 -13.25 30.28 -1.41
CA TRP A 707 -13.57 31.14 -0.28
C TRP A 707 -14.79 32.01 -0.61
N VAL A 708 -14.83 32.58 -1.82
CA VAL A 708 -15.96 33.37 -2.32
C VAL A 708 -17.24 32.55 -2.30
N ARG A 709 -17.23 31.32 -2.83
CA ARG A 709 -18.41 30.44 -2.84
C ARG A 709 -18.93 30.17 -1.42
N LEU A 710 -18.03 29.90 -0.47
CA LEU A 710 -18.39 29.62 0.93
C LEU A 710 -18.96 30.87 1.63
N VAL A 711 -18.33 32.03 1.45
CA VAL A 711 -18.78 33.30 2.02
C VAL A 711 -20.09 33.77 1.41
N VAL A 712 -20.25 33.70 0.09
CA VAL A 712 -21.51 34.04 -0.60
C VAL A 712 -22.64 33.14 -0.11
N ARG A 713 -22.40 31.83 0.06
CA ARG A 713 -23.39 30.89 0.62
C ARG A 713 -23.84 31.32 2.02
N ASP A 714 -22.91 31.65 2.91
CA ASP A 714 -23.22 32.04 4.29
C ASP A 714 -23.94 33.40 4.37
N LEU A 715 -23.52 34.37 3.55
CA LEU A 715 -24.18 35.67 3.46
C LEU A 715 -25.57 35.56 2.83
N LEU A 716 -25.79 34.68 1.86
CA LEU A 716 -27.12 34.40 1.32
C LEU A 716 -28.06 33.77 2.36
N ARG A 717 -27.54 32.91 3.26
CA ARG A 717 -28.29 32.41 4.41
C ARG A 717 -28.68 33.56 5.36
N ALA A 718 -27.74 34.43 5.70
CA ALA A 718 -28.00 35.61 6.52
C ALA A 718 -29.04 36.57 5.90
N ILE A 719 -28.97 36.79 4.58
CA ILE A 719 -29.98 37.56 3.83
C ILE A 719 -31.36 36.89 3.97
N ARG A 720 -31.44 35.57 3.84
CA ARG A 720 -32.69 34.81 4.01
C ARG A 720 -33.25 34.97 5.43
N ASP A 721 -32.40 34.96 6.44
CA ASP A 721 -32.79 35.13 7.85
C ASP A 721 -33.18 36.58 8.19
N GLY A 722 -32.89 37.52 7.30
CA GLY A 722 -33.38 38.90 7.35
C GLY A 722 -32.37 39.94 7.81
N ASP A 723 -31.09 39.60 7.76
CA ASP A 723 -30.02 40.52 8.11
C ASP A 723 -29.95 41.73 7.17
N SER A 724 -29.61 42.89 7.75
CA SER A 724 -29.35 44.13 7.01
C SER A 724 -27.99 44.10 6.32
N ILE A 725 -27.78 44.92 5.28
CA ILE A 725 -26.46 45.04 4.61
C ILE A 725 -25.34 45.36 5.62
N ARG A 726 -25.63 46.18 6.65
CA ARG A 726 -24.68 46.50 7.72
C ARG A 726 -24.27 45.25 8.52
N THR A 727 -25.24 44.40 8.86
CA THR A 727 -24.99 43.13 9.56
C THR A 727 -24.19 42.15 8.69
N LEU A 728 -24.45 42.14 7.37
CA LEU A 728 -23.66 41.34 6.43
C LEU A 728 -22.20 41.80 6.37
N ASN A 729 -21.94 43.12 6.36
CA ASN A 729 -20.57 43.66 6.42
C ASN A 729 -19.85 43.26 7.72
N GLN A 730 -20.53 43.31 8.86
CA GLN A 730 -19.95 42.86 10.15
C GLN A 730 -19.61 41.37 10.11
N LYS A 731 -20.52 40.53 9.60
CA LYS A 731 -20.26 39.09 9.42
C LYS A 731 -19.08 38.84 8.48
N LEU A 732 -18.95 39.62 7.41
CA LEU A 732 -17.82 39.54 6.49
C LEU A 732 -16.50 39.91 7.16
N GLU A 733 -16.48 40.94 8.02
CA GLU A 733 -15.28 41.34 8.78
C GLU A 733 -14.80 40.22 9.70
N GLU A 734 -15.71 39.52 10.37
CA GLU A 734 -15.43 38.39 11.26
C GLU A 734 -14.96 37.12 10.53
N MET A 735 -15.20 36.99 9.22
CA MET A 735 -14.79 35.81 8.44
C MET A 735 -13.27 35.81 8.25
N PRO A 736 -12.57 34.69 8.51
CA PRO A 736 -11.15 34.58 8.20
C PRO A 736 -10.88 34.78 6.71
N ALA A 737 -9.75 35.39 6.37
CA ALA A 737 -9.33 35.59 4.97
C ALA A 737 -8.65 34.33 4.41
N GLU A 738 -7.97 33.55 5.26
CA GLU A 738 -7.31 32.31 4.87
C GLU A 738 -8.26 31.11 4.94
N LEU A 739 -8.08 30.17 4.01
CA LEU A 739 -8.99 29.04 3.85
C LEU A 739 -8.90 28.04 5.02
N ASN A 740 -7.70 27.80 5.54
CA ASN A 740 -7.48 26.91 6.69
C ASN A 740 -8.20 27.42 7.94
N ASP A 741 -8.06 28.71 8.25
CA ASP A 741 -8.76 29.34 9.37
C ASP A 741 -10.28 29.28 9.21
N TYR A 742 -10.77 29.40 7.97
CA TYR A 742 -12.20 29.25 7.67
C TYR A 742 -12.67 27.80 7.91
N PHE A 743 -11.89 26.80 7.49
CA PHE A 743 -12.19 25.39 7.74
C PHE A 743 -12.12 25.02 9.22
N GLU A 744 -11.11 25.51 9.96
CA GLU A 744 -11.05 25.35 11.42
C GLU A 744 -12.30 25.93 12.08
N ARG A 745 -12.69 27.16 11.70
CA ARG A 745 -13.93 27.78 12.19
C ARG A 745 -15.15 26.93 11.89
N LEU A 746 -15.27 26.38 10.67
CA LEU A 746 -16.37 25.48 10.32
C LEU A 746 -16.38 24.22 11.18
N PHE A 747 -15.23 23.56 11.34
CA PHE A 747 -15.13 22.35 12.15
C PHE A 747 -15.43 22.62 13.63
N PHE A 748 -14.91 23.72 14.19
CA PHE A 748 -15.19 24.12 15.57
C PHE A 748 -16.63 24.62 15.79
N SER A 749 -17.33 25.05 14.73
CA SER A 749 -18.76 25.39 14.78
C SER A 749 -19.67 24.17 14.93
N ILE A 750 -19.17 22.96 14.64
CA ILE A 750 -19.89 21.71 14.91
C ILE A 750 -20.03 21.55 16.43
N ASP A 751 -21.24 21.24 16.89
CA ASP A 751 -21.54 20.93 18.30
C ASP A 751 -20.51 19.90 18.83
N PRO A 752 -19.86 20.13 19.98
CA PRO A 752 -18.84 19.22 20.51
C PRO A 752 -19.25 17.74 20.59
N ARG A 753 -20.54 17.45 20.83
CA ARG A 753 -21.08 16.08 20.89
C ARG A 753 -21.05 15.36 19.54
N HIS A 754 -21.00 16.12 18.46
CA HIS A 754 -21.12 15.68 17.09
C HIS A 754 -19.78 15.61 16.35
N ARG A 755 -18.71 16.14 16.94
CA ARG A 755 -17.37 16.15 16.33
C ARG A 755 -16.78 14.76 16.12
N ARG A 756 -17.04 13.82 17.05
CA ARG A 756 -16.61 12.42 16.88
C ARG A 756 -17.27 11.77 15.66
N GLU A 757 -18.59 11.92 15.55
CA GLU A 757 -19.37 11.41 14.43
C GLU A 757 -18.92 12.06 13.11
N SER A 758 -18.72 13.39 13.10
CA SER A 758 -18.13 14.10 11.96
C SER A 758 -16.77 13.54 11.56
N SER A 759 -15.88 13.30 12.52
CA SER A 759 -14.55 12.75 12.26
C SER A 759 -14.63 11.37 11.61
N ILE A 760 -15.55 10.51 12.06
CA ILE A 760 -15.76 9.17 11.48
C ILE A 760 -16.25 9.31 10.03
N ILE A 761 -17.27 10.13 9.79
CA ILE A 761 -17.83 10.33 8.43
C ILE A 761 -16.74 10.86 7.47
N LEU A 762 -15.97 11.85 7.90
CA LEU A 762 -14.89 12.42 7.08
C LEU A 762 -13.78 11.39 6.83
N GLN A 763 -13.36 10.61 7.84
CA GLN A 763 -12.35 9.56 7.66
C GLN A 763 -12.83 8.42 6.77
N VAL A 764 -14.09 7.98 6.89
CA VAL A 764 -14.69 6.97 6.00
C VAL A 764 -14.73 7.49 4.56
N ALA A 765 -15.07 8.77 4.36
CA ALA A 765 -15.04 9.41 3.05
C ALA A 765 -13.62 9.55 2.46
N LEU A 766 -12.57 9.47 3.29
CA LEU A 766 -11.16 9.59 2.91
C LEU A 766 -10.41 8.25 2.84
N HIS A 767 -10.97 7.20 3.41
CA HIS A 767 -10.30 5.91 3.53
C HIS A 767 -10.23 5.21 2.17
N GLU A 768 -9.10 4.59 1.85
CA GLU A 768 -8.92 3.83 0.61
C GLU A 768 -8.12 2.55 0.89
N GLU A 769 -8.80 1.51 1.38
CA GLU A 769 -8.22 0.17 1.45
C GLU A 769 -8.54 -0.62 0.16
N HIS A 770 -7.50 -1.21 -0.45
CA HIS A 770 -7.59 -2.34 -1.37
C HIS A 770 -8.52 -2.19 -2.60
N ASP A 771 -8.53 -1.04 -3.29
CA ASP A 771 -9.40 -0.85 -4.46
C ASP A 771 -10.91 -1.04 -4.13
N PHE A 772 -11.31 -1.07 -2.84
CA PHE A 772 -12.70 -1.32 -2.47
C PHE A 772 -13.60 -0.23 -3.02
N PHE A 773 -13.22 1.03 -2.85
CA PHE A 773 -13.95 2.17 -3.40
C PHE A 773 -13.89 2.27 -4.92
N SER A 774 -12.87 1.68 -5.56
CA SER A 774 -12.79 1.65 -7.02
C SER A 774 -13.76 0.63 -7.64
N LYS A 775 -14.20 -0.36 -6.85
CA LYS A 775 -15.25 -1.33 -7.22
C LYS A 775 -16.63 -1.02 -6.61
N HIS A 776 -16.66 -0.29 -5.49
CA HIS A 776 -17.84 0.06 -4.70
C HIS A 776 -17.75 1.52 -4.22
N PRO A 777 -18.12 2.52 -5.04
CA PRO A 777 -18.06 3.91 -4.62
C PRO A 777 -18.91 4.13 -3.36
N LEU A 778 -18.40 4.89 -2.39
CA LEU A 778 -19.12 5.20 -1.15
C LEU A 778 -20.48 5.83 -1.52
N ARG A 779 -21.58 5.31 -0.96
CA ARG A 779 -22.96 5.80 -1.16
C ARG A 779 -23.52 6.39 0.13
N LEU A 780 -24.55 7.23 0.01
CA LEU A 780 -25.25 7.80 1.16
C LEU A 780 -25.81 6.73 2.11
N LEU A 781 -26.22 5.58 1.57
CA LEU A 781 -26.68 4.44 2.36
C LEU A 781 -25.54 3.80 3.18
N ASP A 782 -24.32 3.78 2.67
CA ASP A 782 -23.17 3.23 3.41
C ASP A 782 -22.85 4.07 4.64
N LEU A 783 -22.99 5.39 4.54
CA LEU A 783 -22.89 6.30 5.68
C LEU A 783 -24.04 6.16 6.67
N SER A 784 -25.14 5.50 6.31
CA SER A 784 -26.23 5.31 7.27
C SER A 784 -25.81 4.40 8.44
N PHE A 785 -24.86 3.49 8.18
CA PHE A 785 -24.30 2.54 9.15
C PHE A 785 -23.28 3.17 10.12
N THR A 786 -22.82 4.41 9.90
CA THR A 786 -21.87 5.05 10.83
C THR A 786 -22.50 5.40 12.19
N ASP A 787 -23.83 5.35 12.29
CA ASP A 787 -24.59 5.58 13.53
C ASP A 787 -24.90 4.28 14.29
N GLU A 788 -24.57 3.12 13.72
CA GLU A 788 -24.83 1.85 14.37
C GLU A 788 -23.84 1.58 15.49
N THR A 789 -24.36 1.33 16.69
CA THR A 789 -23.54 1.12 17.90
C THR A 789 -22.82 -0.23 17.95
N ALA A 790 -23.18 -1.16 17.07
CA ALA A 790 -22.62 -2.51 17.01
C ALA A 790 -21.90 -2.73 15.67
N PRO A 791 -20.61 -3.17 15.69
CA PRO A 791 -19.83 -3.40 14.46
C PRO A 791 -20.48 -4.44 13.52
N ASP A 792 -21.20 -5.41 14.09
CA ASP A 792 -21.83 -6.52 13.36
C ASP A 792 -23.32 -6.30 13.06
N SER A 793 -23.85 -5.11 13.33
CA SER A 793 -25.28 -4.78 13.11
C SER A 793 -25.74 -5.13 11.70
N ALA A 794 -24.94 -4.77 10.68
CA ALA A 794 -25.15 -5.08 9.28
C ALA A 794 -25.09 -6.59 8.94
N LEU A 795 -24.36 -7.38 9.74
CA LEU A 795 -24.23 -8.84 9.59
C LEU A 795 -25.36 -9.60 10.31
N SER A 796 -26.04 -8.95 11.25
CA SER A 796 -27.15 -9.53 12.00
C SER A 796 -28.46 -9.52 11.18
N SER A 797 -29.21 -10.61 11.20
CA SER A 797 -30.49 -10.73 10.50
C SER A 797 -31.61 -9.86 11.08
N ARG A 798 -31.38 -9.17 12.20
CA ARG A 798 -32.38 -8.36 12.93
C ARG A 798 -32.33 -6.86 12.64
N GLY A 799 -31.39 -6.38 11.81
CA GLY A 799 -31.20 -4.97 11.46
C GLY A 799 -31.16 -4.66 9.96
N ARG A 800 -31.65 -5.57 9.10
CA ARG A 800 -31.63 -5.35 7.64
C ARG A 800 -32.67 -4.30 7.26
N ILE A 801 -32.22 -3.13 6.80
CA ILE A 801 -33.05 -2.15 6.10
C ILE A 801 -33.74 -2.87 4.94
N SER A 802 -35.08 -2.82 4.89
CA SER A 802 -35.82 -3.47 3.83
C SER A 802 -35.68 -2.66 2.54
N LEU A 803 -34.90 -3.16 1.58
CA LEU A 803 -34.75 -2.49 0.27
C LEU A 803 -36.05 -2.48 -0.55
N SER A 804 -37.05 -3.28 -0.16
CA SER A 804 -38.39 -3.28 -0.78
C SER A 804 -39.36 -2.27 -0.15
N ASP A 805 -39.05 -1.72 1.02
CA ASP A 805 -39.85 -0.67 1.66
C ASP A 805 -39.30 0.71 1.27
N ARG A 806 -39.98 1.36 0.32
CA ARG A 806 -39.56 2.65 -0.20
C ARG A 806 -39.66 3.78 0.82
N GLU A 807 -40.64 3.72 1.73
CA GLU A 807 -40.82 4.77 2.73
C GLU A 807 -39.74 4.69 3.81
N GLU A 808 -39.42 3.46 4.26
CA GLU A 808 -38.31 3.20 5.19
C GLU A 808 -36.98 3.65 4.58
N LEU A 809 -36.67 3.24 3.34
CA LEU A 809 -35.42 3.61 2.66
C LEU A 809 -35.30 5.13 2.45
N ARG A 810 -36.40 5.80 2.06
CA ARG A 810 -36.44 7.27 1.91
C ARG A 810 -36.16 7.97 3.23
N PHE A 811 -36.75 7.48 4.33
CA PHE A 811 -36.50 8.01 5.66
C PHE A 811 -35.03 7.88 6.08
N HIS A 812 -34.41 6.71 5.86
CA HIS A 812 -33.00 6.49 6.18
C HIS A 812 -32.05 7.39 5.38
N LEU A 813 -32.30 7.57 4.08
CA LEU A 813 -31.50 8.45 3.22
C LEU A 813 -31.66 9.92 3.61
N ASP A 814 -32.89 10.40 3.83
CA ASP A 814 -33.14 11.78 4.28
C ASP A 814 -32.50 12.05 5.66
N SER A 815 -32.65 11.12 6.60
CA SER A 815 -32.01 11.21 7.92
C SER A 815 -30.49 11.28 7.81
N THR A 816 -29.87 10.43 6.98
CA THR A 816 -28.42 10.41 6.77
C THR A 816 -27.93 11.69 6.09
N ALA A 817 -28.66 12.21 5.09
CA ALA A 817 -28.34 13.50 4.47
C ALA A 817 -28.41 14.66 5.46
N ARG A 818 -29.42 14.68 6.34
CA ARG A 818 -29.54 15.69 7.41
C ARG A 818 -28.40 15.60 8.41
N ARG A 819 -28.00 14.38 8.81
CA ARG A 819 -26.82 14.16 9.65
C ARG A 819 -25.59 14.73 8.96
N LEU A 820 -25.29 14.31 7.74
CA LEU A 820 -24.14 14.81 6.97
C LEU A 820 -24.11 16.35 6.90
N ASN A 821 -25.25 17.00 6.62
CA ASN A 821 -25.35 18.46 6.62
C ASN A 821 -25.01 19.08 7.99
N SER A 822 -25.52 18.50 9.08
CA SER A 822 -25.29 19.01 10.45
C SER A 822 -23.92 18.66 11.02
N ARG A 823 -23.32 17.54 10.61
CA ARG A 823 -22.06 17.00 11.13
C ARG A 823 -20.88 17.54 10.35
N CYS A 824 -20.99 17.69 9.05
CA CYS A 824 -19.89 18.13 8.20
C CYS A 824 -19.95 19.64 7.87
N MET A 825 -21.06 20.34 8.14
CA MET A 825 -21.19 21.80 7.92
C MET A 825 -20.80 22.27 6.51
N GLY A 826 -20.96 21.40 5.51
CA GLY A 826 -20.59 21.65 4.11
C GLY A 826 -19.13 21.33 3.76
N LEU A 827 -18.35 20.70 4.66
CA LEU A 827 -17.06 20.08 4.34
C LEU A 827 -17.21 18.81 3.48
N LEU A 828 -18.34 18.14 3.61
CA LEU A 828 -18.79 17.03 2.78
C LEU A 828 -20.22 17.36 2.34
N GLU A 829 -20.48 17.34 1.04
CA GLU A 829 -21.80 17.59 0.48
C GLU A 829 -22.28 16.34 -0.29
N CYS A 830 -23.54 15.99 -0.12
CA CYS A 830 -24.18 14.91 -0.89
C CYS A 830 -25.08 15.54 -1.95
N THR A 831 -24.83 15.21 -3.22
CA THR A 831 -25.71 15.59 -4.32
C THR A 831 -26.84 14.56 -4.42
N TYR A 832 -27.96 14.84 -3.74
CA TYR A 832 -29.11 13.94 -3.64
C TYR A 832 -30.35 14.56 -4.31
N ASN A 833 -30.89 13.87 -5.32
CA ASN A 833 -32.27 14.05 -5.75
C ASN A 833 -33.08 12.80 -5.34
N PRO A 834 -34.00 12.91 -4.36
CA PRO A 834 -34.80 11.77 -3.90
C PRO A 834 -35.64 11.15 -5.01
N ASP A 835 -36.12 11.96 -5.95
CA ASP A 835 -37.08 11.51 -6.95
C ASP A 835 -36.39 10.69 -8.06
N ASP A 836 -35.15 11.04 -8.44
CA ASP A 836 -34.34 10.29 -9.42
C ASP A 836 -33.97 8.87 -8.93
N PHE A 837 -33.85 8.65 -7.62
CA PHE A 837 -33.54 7.34 -7.04
C PHE A 837 -34.71 6.36 -7.21
N PHE A 838 -35.96 6.81 -7.08
CA PHE A 838 -37.14 5.94 -7.11
C PHE A 838 -37.82 5.81 -8.48
N GLU A 839 -37.56 6.73 -9.42
CA GLU A 839 -38.01 6.60 -10.81
C GLU A 839 -37.36 5.39 -11.52
N LEU A 840 -36.13 5.01 -11.14
CA LEU A 840 -35.45 3.80 -11.64
C LEU A 840 -35.97 2.49 -11.04
N PHE A 841 -36.78 2.55 -9.97
CA PHE A 841 -37.33 1.39 -9.28
C PHE A 841 -38.76 1.04 -9.69
N THR A 842 -39.30 1.59 -10.78
CA THR A 842 -40.62 1.18 -11.31
C THR A 842 -40.66 -0.33 -11.58
N GLU A 843 -41.80 -0.97 -11.31
CA GLU A 843 -41.99 -2.44 -11.29
C GLU A 843 -41.55 -3.20 -12.55
N GLU A 844 -41.28 -2.51 -13.67
CA GLU A 844 -40.74 -3.10 -14.91
C GLU A 844 -39.24 -3.45 -14.87
N TYR A 845 -38.47 -2.95 -13.90
CA TYR A 845 -37.00 -3.10 -13.85
C TYR A 845 -36.48 -3.88 -12.63
N ALA A 846 -37.36 -4.50 -11.84
CA ALA A 846 -37.01 -5.13 -10.57
C ALA A 846 -36.26 -6.47 -10.69
N ASP A 847 -36.23 -7.10 -11.87
CA ASP A 847 -35.66 -8.44 -12.06
C ASP A 847 -34.20 -8.44 -12.61
N ASP A 848 -33.66 -7.32 -13.07
CA ASP A 848 -32.30 -7.24 -13.61
C ASP A 848 -31.31 -6.62 -12.60
N LEU A 849 -30.70 -7.49 -11.78
CA LEU A 849 -29.56 -7.16 -10.91
C LEU A 849 -28.37 -6.51 -11.66
N GLU A 850 -28.29 -6.65 -12.99
CA GLU A 850 -27.29 -5.96 -13.82
C GLU A 850 -27.53 -4.45 -13.94
N GLU A 851 -28.76 -3.93 -13.83
CA GLU A 851 -29.00 -2.48 -13.92
C GLU A 851 -28.74 -1.72 -12.60
N LEU A 852 -28.84 -2.39 -11.45
CA LEU A 852 -28.35 -1.87 -10.16
C LEU A 852 -26.83 -1.55 -10.18
N SER A 853 -26.07 -2.25 -11.04
CA SER A 853 -24.65 -1.96 -11.28
C SER A 853 -24.41 -0.73 -12.17
N ARG A 854 -25.41 -0.32 -12.96
CA ARG A 854 -25.39 0.90 -13.78
C ARG A 854 -25.83 2.14 -13.01
N TYR A 855 -26.44 1.97 -11.83
CA TYR A 855 -26.75 3.07 -10.94
C TYR A 855 -25.47 3.66 -10.34
N GLN A 856 -25.02 4.79 -10.90
CA GLN A 856 -23.92 5.61 -10.40
C GLN A 856 -24.34 6.41 -9.15
N GLY A 857 -24.79 5.70 -8.12
CA GLY A 857 -25.36 6.27 -6.90
C GLY A 857 -24.56 7.44 -6.34
N LEU A 858 -25.30 8.51 -6.03
CA LEU A 858 -25.00 9.57 -5.05
C LEU A 858 -23.51 9.81 -4.79
N LYS A 859 -22.86 10.50 -5.74
CA LYS A 859 -21.47 10.92 -5.61
C LYS A 859 -21.36 11.89 -4.42
N PHE A 860 -20.53 11.54 -3.44
CA PHE A 860 -20.05 12.50 -2.47
C PHE A 860 -19.21 13.54 -3.21
N GLU A 861 -19.51 14.81 -3.00
CA GLU A 861 -18.53 15.86 -3.21
C GLU A 861 -17.82 16.03 -1.86
N PRO A 862 -16.70 15.32 -1.60
CA PRO A 862 -15.78 15.83 -0.61
C PRO A 862 -15.45 17.25 -1.07
N SER A 863 -15.61 18.24 -0.18
CA SER A 863 -15.04 19.55 -0.48
C SER A 863 -13.58 19.30 -0.88
N MET A 864 -13.11 19.98 -1.92
CA MET A 864 -11.81 19.76 -2.60
C MET A 864 -10.57 19.66 -1.67
N TYR A 865 -10.73 19.84 -0.36
CA TYR A 865 -9.70 20.06 0.66
C TYR A 865 -9.85 19.10 1.85
N LEU A 866 -10.69 18.07 1.75
CA LEU A 866 -10.93 17.12 2.84
C LEU A 866 -9.65 16.35 3.26
N ARG A 867 -8.63 16.27 2.40
CA ARG A 867 -7.28 15.76 2.74
C ARG A 867 -6.30 16.83 3.24
N ASP A 868 -6.54 18.11 2.92
CA ASP A 868 -5.73 19.24 3.42
C ASP A 868 -6.20 19.68 4.84
N LEU A 869 -7.40 19.24 5.25
CA LEU A 869 -7.99 19.29 6.60
C LEU A 869 -7.59 18.05 7.41
#